data_AF-A0A2E6AXR7-F1
#
_entry.id   AF-A0A2E6AXR7-F1
#
_cell.length_a   1.000
_cell.length_b   1.000
_cell.length_c   1.000
_cell.angle_alpha   90.00
_cell.angle_beta   90.00
_cell.angle_gamma   90.00
#
_symmetry.space_group_name_H-M   'P 1'
#
loop_
_entity.id
_entity.type
_entity.pdbx_description
1 polymer ?
#
loop_
_entity_poly.entity_id
_entity_poly.type
_entity_poly.pdbx_seq_one_letter_code
_entity_poly.pdbx_strand_id
1 'polypeptide(L)'
;MIKTNFKTSGYILFVSMALTLATTLIISSFMASIPSETLRINMRIAKTKALYNAETGVAQKAYPFMIRSEFTADTTLTGELIQNFSSNYNHDVDMGLYLGPKLSFSDSGERQATVEGVSFIINANGVLDSVKQSVSISARPQTLAKYMYLTESEKAGGAPMSFGGYGQAASEGLDARRFVYFGPDDALEGIVQSNSLVSMSSGGCPDFSNATFYITRPGDDPSLTCDYLDLFQTNNPDDIDTVSTPAVKLPPTGYETLKNNATIFYDSGRKIYNQFGTKDTLIMTEVEFFESGRMNLKQWWYLVPPHLDEDVTNPEDQISSFPRHLDGIDNGDIDCNNGNLNSWCYDTDGDGNSCDNCSTNLFNTICGNTNDLRTCRPYIDSLFFYHGKGYVNGLSNLSNMPNQWYNLQPNQENFIDPNVRGPHGLNQHYDFMPLNSIGQENSSSLLIDAEYFITSPTVLYIKDGPVRVKGFYKGQYTIVTDEYTTYKRHAHNQIASEPEDTIWNNIWIVDDLVNADAKNSPGPGPVNHLHGNLSEFQPNDDCFGGSQNVMGLVSGANVIIANTPENGQRGCGLGGGCNISINAAILALNESFVMHFWQNSTNMPQTLPVEGGRSITGLTNEPPFGDGRGRGQSNNQTTNNDKREEIYLWGSVVQKYRGYMLRNRISNYHQTTMHDIGMDKKYYYDNNLFCTSPPFYPAVEYDDGTGEISVNLTSFRKSN
;
A
#
# COMPACT_ATOMS: atom_id res chain seq x y z
N MET A 1 37.06 106.64 -41.85
CA MET A 1 36.09 106.75 -40.74
C MET A 1 35.26 105.48 -40.80
N ILE A 2 35.29 104.52 -39.88
CA ILE A 2 35.42 104.59 -38.42
C ILE A 2 36.20 103.33 -37.97
N LYS A 3 37.31 103.52 -37.24
CA LYS A 3 38.00 102.45 -36.49
C LYS A 3 37.33 102.38 -35.13
N THR A 4 36.42 101.43 -34.90
CA THR A 4 35.93 101.10 -33.55
C THR A 4 36.89 100.11 -32.90
N ASN A 5 37.79 100.64 -32.07
CA ASN A 5 38.54 99.85 -31.10
C ASN A 5 37.58 99.37 -30.00
N PHE A 6 37.05 98.14 -30.12
CA PHE A 6 36.50 97.46 -28.96
C PHE A 6 37.66 96.98 -28.09
N LYS A 7 37.85 97.62 -26.92
CA LYS A 7 38.74 97.12 -25.86
C LYS A 7 38.15 95.83 -25.28
N THR A 8 38.69 94.68 -25.69
CA THR A 8 38.35 93.35 -25.16
C THR A 8 39.13 92.95 -23.90
N SER A 9 39.63 93.91 -23.11
CA SER A 9 40.54 93.64 -21.97
C SER A 9 39.85 93.42 -20.61
N GLY A 10 38.51 93.33 -20.55
CA GLY A 10 37.77 93.12 -19.28
C GLY A 10 36.82 91.91 -19.26
N TYR A 11 36.34 91.45 -20.42
CA TYR A 11 35.40 90.32 -20.53
C TYR A 11 36.06 88.95 -20.35
N ILE A 12 37.34 88.84 -20.71
CA ILE A 12 38.12 87.59 -20.63
C ILE A 12 38.19 87.08 -19.17
N LEU A 13 38.31 87.99 -18.19
CA LEU A 13 38.39 87.65 -16.77
C LEU A 13 37.07 87.09 -16.22
N PHE A 14 35.93 87.69 -16.59
CA PHE A 14 34.61 87.21 -16.18
C PHE A 14 34.26 85.87 -16.83
N VAL A 15 34.58 85.69 -18.11
CA VAL A 15 34.38 84.41 -18.80
C VAL A 15 35.30 83.32 -18.22
N SER A 16 36.56 83.63 -17.90
CA SER A 16 37.46 82.66 -17.26
C SER A 16 37.01 82.29 -15.84
N MET A 17 36.52 83.25 -15.04
CA MET A 17 35.93 83.00 -13.72
C MET A 17 34.67 82.15 -13.81
N ALA A 18 33.78 82.43 -14.76
CA ALA A 18 32.56 81.64 -14.96
C ALA A 18 32.87 80.21 -15.41
N LEU A 19 33.83 80.02 -16.33
CA LEU A 19 34.29 78.70 -16.76
C LEU A 19 34.99 77.92 -15.63
N THR A 20 35.79 78.57 -14.78
CA THR A 20 36.42 77.92 -13.62
C THR A 20 35.42 77.57 -12.52
N LEU A 21 34.38 78.39 -12.31
CA LEU A 21 33.26 78.04 -11.44
C LEU A 21 32.44 76.88 -12.00
N ALA A 22 32.15 76.88 -13.29
CA ALA A 22 31.43 75.79 -13.94
C ALA A 22 32.23 74.47 -13.89
N THR A 23 33.53 74.49 -14.16
CA THR A 23 34.37 73.28 -14.08
C THR A 23 34.54 72.80 -12.65
N THR A 24 34.71 73.68 -11.66
CA THR A 24 34.77 73.28 -10.25
C THR A 24 33.45 72.69 -9.77
N LEU A 25 32.29 73.25 -10.15
CA LEU A 25 30.97 72.69 -9.83
C LEU A 25 30.77 71.31 -10.46
N ILE A 26 31.17 71.11 -11.72
CA ILE A 26 31.12 69.80 -12.38
C ILE A 26 32.02 68.80 -11.65
N ILE A 27 33.26 69.16 -11.33
CA ILE A 27 34.19 68.31 -10.60
C ILE A 27 33.66 67.96 -9.20
N SER A 28 33.12 68.94 -8.46
CA SER A 28 32.52 68.73 -7.14
C SER A 28 31.29 67.82 -7.22
N SER A 29 30.43 67.99 -8.24
CA SER A 29 29.28 67.10 -8.47
C SER A 29 29.70 65.67 -8.78
N PHE A 30 30.76 65.49 -9.58
CA PHE A 30 31.32 64.18 -9.90
C PHE A 30 31.94 63.53 -8.65
N MET A 31 32.75 64.26 -7.89
CA MET A 31 33.34 63.80 -6.63
C MET A 31 32.28 63.41 -5.58
N ALA A 32 31.16 64.15 -5.52
CA ALA A 32 30.03 63.81 -4.65
C ALA A 32 29.28 62.54 -5.10
N SER A 33 29.33 62.20 -6.41
CA SER A 33 28.67 61.01 -6.96
C SER A 33 29.48 59.71 -6.77
N ILE A 34 30.81 59.77 -6.70
CA ILE A 34 31.69 58.59 -6.59
C ILE A 34 31.31 57.65 -5.42
N PRO A 35 31.08 58.13 -4.18
CA PRO A 35 30.71 57.24 -3.07
C PRO A 35 29.39 56.48 -3.30
N SER A 36 28.43 57.12 -3.97
CA SER A 36 27.13 56.52 -4.28
C SER A 36 27.24 55.40 -5.32
N GLU A 37 28.07 55.59 -6.36
CA GLU A 37 28.32 54.56 -7.36
C GLU A 37 29.17 53.41 -6.80
N THR A 38 30.15 53.72 -5.94
CA THR A 38 30.92 52.68 -5.22
C THR A 38 30.03 51.84 -4.32
N LEU A 39 29.13 52.45 -3.54
CA LEU A 39 28.17 51.72 -2.71
C LEU A 39 27.23 50.87 -3.55
N ARG A 40 26.77 51.39 -4.70
CA ARG A 40 25.91 50.65 -5.64
C ARG A 40 26.62 49.41 -6.21
N ILE A 41 27.89 49.53 -6.60
CA ILE A 41 28.71 48.42 -7.09
C ILE A 41 28.92 47.40 -5.97
N ASN A 42 29.29 47.85 -4.76
CA ASN A 42 29.50 46.97 -3.61
C ASN A 42 28.22 46.23 -3.22
N MET A 43 27.05 46.89 -3.29
CA MET A 43 25.75 46.25 -3.05
C MET A 43 25.45 45.18 -4.11
N ARG A 44 25.76 45.44 -5.39
CA ARG A 44 25.61 44.43 -6.46
C ARG A 44 26.54 43.24 -6.23
N ILE A 45 27.81 43.49 -5.91
CA ILE A 45 28.78 42.44 -5.60
C ILE A 45 28.30 41.60 -4.42
N ALA A 46 27.83 42.24 -3.34
CA ALA A 46 27.33 41.53 -2.17
C ALA A 46 26.06 40.73 -2.44
N LYS A 47 25.15 41.22 -3.28
CA LYS A 47 24.00 40.42 -3.76
C LYS A 47 24.46 39.19 -4.54
N THR A 48 25.45 39.33 -5.43
CA THR A 48 26.00 38.20 -6.18
C THR A 48 26.71 37.20 -5.26
N LYS A 49 27.50 37.68 -4.29
CA LYS A 49 28.14 36.84 -3.27
C LYS A 49 27.11 36.09 -2.42
N ALA A 50 26.09 36.78 -1.92
CA ALA A 50 25.01 36.18 -1.15
C ALA A 50 24.27 35.10 -1.96
N LEU A 51 24.03 35.33 -3.26
CA LEU A 51 23.44 34.32 -4.14
C LEU A 51 24.36 33.10 -4.28
N TYR A 52 25.64 33.30 -4.59
CA TYR A 52 26.60 32.21 -4.73
C TYR A 52 26.76 31.40 -3.42
N ASN A 53 26.70 32.07 -2.26
CA ASN A 53 26.73 31.39 -0.97
C ASN A 53 25.48 30.52 -0.77
N ALA A 54 24.30 30.99 -1.19
CA ALA A 54 23.07 30.21 -1.14
C ALA A 54 23.15 28.97 -2.04
N GLU A 55 23.63 29.13 -3.29
CA GLU A 55 23.86 28.02 -4.23
C GLU A 55 24.88 27.02 -3.69
N THR A 56 25.93 27.50 -3.03
CA THR A 56 26.95 26.66 -2.38
C THR A 56 26.32 25.83 -1.25
N GLY A 57 25.48 26.43 -0.40
CA GLY A 57 24.78 25.70 0.66
C GLY A 57 23.78 24.67 0.12
N VAL A 58 23.14 24.94 -1.03
CA VAL A 58 22.32 23.95 -1.74
C VAL A 58 23.17 22.75 -2.18
N ALA A 59 24.29 23.00 -2.86
CA ALA A 59 25.14 21.96 -3.42
C ALA A 59 25.88 21.13 -2.35
N GLN A 60 26.37 21.78 -1.28
CA GLN A 60 27.18 21.13 -0.26
C GLN A 60 26.35 20.36 0.78
N LYS A 61 25.15 20.86 1.12
CA LYS A 61 24.35 20.30 2.22
C LYS A 61 22.93 19.94 1.83
N ALA A 62 22.18 20.85 1.22
CA ALA A 62 20.75 20.61 1.00
C ALA A 62 20.50 19.44 0.05
N TYR A 63 21.09 19.47 -1.15
CA TYR A 63 20.88 18.45 -2.17
C TYR A 63 21.38 17.06 -1.75
N PRO A 64 22.61 16.88 -1.20
CA PRO A 64 23.06 15.59 -0.71
C PRO A 64 22.20 14.99 0.41
N PHE A 65 21.52 15.82 1.21
CA PHE A 65 20.60 15.34 2.24
C PHE A 65 19.21 15.02 1.65
N MET A 66 18.75 15.79 0.66
CA MET A 66 17.48 15.54 -0.04
C MET A 66 17.45 14.20 -0.78
N ILE A 67 18.58 13.64 -1.17
CA ILE A 67 18.64 12.35 -1.87
C ILE A 67 18.80 11.15 -0.94
N ARG A 68 18.82 11.35 0.38
CA ARG A 68 18.96 10.25 1.34
C ARG A 68 17.62 9.73 1.82
N SER A 69 17.50 8.43 2.01
CA SER A 69 16.32 7.82 2.62
C SER A 69 16.09 8.29 4.07
N GLU A 70 17.14 8.75 4.76
CA GLU A 70 17.08 9.30 6.13
C GLU A 70 16.22 10.57 6.26
N PHE A 71 15.97 11.29 5.17
CA PHE A 71 15.09 12.47 5.19
C PHE A 71 13.63 12.03 5.26
N THR A 72 13.07 12.05 6.47
CA THR A 72 11.74 11.53 6.82
C THR A 72 10.78 12.60 7.36
N ALA A 73 11.31 13.76 7.77
CA ALA A 73 10.53 14.87 8.31
C ALA A 73 11.22 16.21 8.04
N ASP A 74 10.46 17.30 8.10
CA ASP A 74 10.96 18.66 7.98
C ASP A 74 12.18 18.89 8.88
N THR A 75 13.29 19.31 8.26
CA THR A 75 14.60 19.35 8.92
C THR A 75 15.31 20.66 8.59
N THR A 76 15.99 21.25 9.58
CA THR A 76 16.90 22.38 9.35
C THR A 76 18.33 21.94 9.63
N LEU A 77 19.19 22.04 8.62
CA LEU A 77 20.61 21.69 8.73
C LEU A 77 21.44 22.85 9.27
N THR A 78 22.67 22.58 9.67
CA THR A 78 23.60 23.61 10.15
C THR A 78 24.18 24.43 8.99
N GLY A 79 24.17 25.76 9.12
CA GLY A 79 24.85 26.67 8.18
C GLY A 79 26.37 26.67 8.38
N GLU A 80 27.11 27.17 7.41
CA GLU A 80 28.57 27.26 7.48
C GLU A 80 29.11 28.58 6.89
N LEU A 81 30.27 28.98 7.42
CA LEU A 81 31.09 30.04 6.87
C LEU A 81 31.84 29.53 5.64
N ILE A 82 31.76 30.26 4.54
CA ILE A 82 32.50 29.93 3.33
C ILE A 82 33.90 30.53 3.49
N GLN A 83 34.90 29.66 3.67
CA GLN A 83 36.28 30.09 3.87
C GLN A 83 36.77 30.95 2.70
N ASN A 84 37.62 31.94 3.01
CA ASN A 84 38.22 32.85 2.05
C ASN A 84 38.95 32.06 0.96
N PHE A 85 38.63 32.32 -0.30
CA PHE A 85 39.42 31.78 -1.42
C PHE A 85 40.77 32.49 -1.44
N SER A 86 41.80 31.84 -0.91
CA SER A 86 43.19 32.26 -1.11
C SER A 86 43.60 31.87 -2.53
N SER A 87 43.52 32.83 -3.45
CA SER A 87 44.21 32.71 -4.73
C SER A 87 45.65 33.23 -4.57
N ASN A 88 46.58 32.75 -5.39
CA ASN A 88 47.96 33.26 -5.49
C ASN A 88 48.06 34.76 -5.88
N TYR A 89 46.94 35.48 -5.90
CA TYR A 89 46.76 36.90 -6.21
C TYR A 89 46.21 37.66 -4.99
N ASN A 90 46.98 37.71 -3.90
CA ASN A 90 47.05 38.76 -2.86
C ASN A 90 45.78 39.52 -2.37
N HIS A 91 44.59 38.91 -2.39
CA HIS A 91 43.41 39.44 -1.68
C HIS A 91 42.55 38.30 -1.13
N ASP A 92 42.43 38.23 0.20
CA ASP A 92 41.43 37.40 0.88
C ASP A 92 40.05 38.00 0.57
N VAL A 93 39.28 37.30 -0.27
CA VAL A 93 37.90 37.67 -0.56
C VAL A 93 36.99 37.00 0.46
N ASP A 94 36.46 37.79 1.40
CA ASP A 94 35.39 37.35 2.28
C ASP A 94 34.12 37.13 1.47
N MET A 95 33.70 35.87 1.38
CA MET A 95 32.48 35.46 0.69
C MET A 95 31.26 35.61 1.59
N GLY A 96 31.41 35.39 2.90
CA GLY A 96 30.34 35.37 3.89
C GLY A 96 29.98 33.94 4.33
N LEU A 97 28.68 33.67 4.50
CA LEU A 97 28.18 32.39 5.01
C LEU A 97 26.84 32.03 4.36
N TYR A 98 26.42 30.77 4.50
CA TYR A 98 25.04 30.38 4.27
C TYR A 98 24.39 29.97 5.59
N LEU A 99 23.14 30.38 5.78
CA LEU A 99 22.33 29.99 6.92
C LEU A 99 21.85 28.54 6.75
N GLY A 100 21.38 27.95 7.85
CA GLY A 100 20.93 26.57 7.88
C GLY A 100 19.90 26.25 6.78
N PRO A 101 20.22 25.34 5.84
CA PRO A 101 19.27 24.86 4.84
C PRO A 101 17.99 24.35 5.51
N LYS A 102 16.84 24.84 5.06
CA LYS A 102 15.52 24.38 5.51
C LYS A 102 14.96 23.40 4.49
N LEU A 103 14.61 22.20 4.92
CA LEU A 103 14.05 21.15 4.08
C LEU A 103 12.64 20.81 4.53
N SER A 104 11.76 20.58 3.57
CA SER A 104 10.37 20.21 3.81
C SER A 104 9.81 19.34 2.69
N PHE A 105 8.63 18.75 2.92
CA PHE A 105 7.86 18.07 1.88
C PHE A 105 6.75 18.97 1.31
N SER A 106 6.41 18.76 0.04
CA SER A 106 5.14 19.22 -0.54
C SER A 106 4.01 18.22 -0.25
N ASP A 107 2.75 18.61 -0.47
CA ASP A 107 1.58 17.73 -0.33
C ASP A 107 1.62 16.46 -1.21
N SER A 108 2.32 16.49 -2.35
CA SER A 108 2.51 15.32 -3.22
C SER A 108 3.72 14.44 -2.84
N GLY A 109 4.50 14.82 -1.82
CA GLY A 109 5.72 14.12 -1.40
C GLY A 109 7.01 14.57 -2.10
N GLU A 110 6.99 15.64 -2.91
CA GLU A 110 8.23 16.26 -3.41
C GLU A 110 9.06 16.82 -2.26
N ARG A 111 10.38 16.64 -2.36
CA ARG A 111 11.34 17.17 -1.40
C ARG A 111 11.69 18.58 -1.83
N GLN A 112 11.62 19.52 -0.90
CA GLN A 112 11.95 20.93 -1.13
C GLN A 112 13.04 21.37 -0.16
N ALA A 113 13.95 22.22 -0.64
CA ALA A 113 14.90 22.88 0.22
C ALA A 113 15.04 24.35 -0.13
N THR A 114 15.20 25.20 0.89
CA THR A 114 15.49 26.62 0.76
C THR A 114 16.71 26.98 1.58
N VAL A 115 17.66 27.65 0.95
CA VAL A 115 18.93 28.07 1.55
C VAL A 115 19.07 29.58 1.41
N GLU A 116 19.46 30.25 2.51
CA GLU A 116 19.71 31.69 2.52
C GLU A 116 21.23 31.95 2.63
N GLY A 117 21.80 32.58 1.61
CA GLY A 117 23.18 33.03 1.62
C GLY A 117 23.29 34.47 2.11
N VAL A 118 24.35 34.77 2.87
CA VAL A 118 24.61 36.06 3.50
C VAL A 118 25.98 36.57 3.07
N SER A 119 26.04 37.82 2.65
CA SER A 119 27.29 38.56 2.42
C SER A 119 27.25 39.89 3.15
N PHE A 120 28.41 40.42 3.52
CA PHE A 120 28.51 41.63 4.33
C PHE A 120 28.99 42.83 3.51
N ILE A 121 28.45 44.02 3.80
CA ILE A 121 28.87 45.30 3.22
C ILE A 121 29.05 46.34 4.30
N ILE A 122 29.87 47.35 4.03
CA ILE A 122 29.96 48.55 4.86
C ILE A 122 29.02 49.60 4.26
N ASN A 123 28.05 50.06 5.03
CA ASN A 123 27.10 51.08 4.58
C ASN A 123 27.72 52.49 4.53
N ALA A 124 26.97 53.47 4.04
CA ALA A 124 27.43 54.86 3.92
C ALA A 124 27.85 55.50 5.26
N ASN A 125 27.45 54.91 6.40
CA ASN A 125 27.77 55.38 7.75
C ASN A 125 28.97 54.64 8.38
N GLY A 126 29.64 53.75 7.63
CA GLY A 126 30.77 52.95 8.13
C GLY A 126 30.37 51.75 8.99
N VAL A 127 29.09 51.37 9.00
CA VAL A 127 28.56 50.24 9.79
C VAL A 127 28.43 49.01 8.90
N LEU A 128 28.78 47.83 9.45
CA LEU A 128 28.60 46.54 8.78
C LEU A 128 27.11 46.21 8.65
N ASP A 129 26.66 45.91 7.45
CA ASP A 129 25.30 45.49 7.12
C ASP A 129 25.33 44.16 6.35
N SER A 130 24.23 43.41 6.39
CA SER A 130 24.14 42.08 5.77
C SER A 130 23.17 42.08 4.59
N VAL A 131 23.62 41.53 3.47
CA VAL A 131 22.82 41.30 2.28
C VAL A 131 22.48 39.82 2.20
N LYS A 132 21.19 39.50 2.09
CA LYS A 132 20.69 38.12 2.00
C LYS A 132 20.11 37.84 0.62
N GLN A 133 20.29 36.61 0.14
CA GLN A 133 19.64 36.07 -1.06
C GLN A 133 19.25 34.61 -0.78
N SER A 134 18.13 34.17 -1.34
CA SER A 134 17.61 32.84 -1.07
C SER A 134 17.46 32.05 -2.36
N VAL A 135 17.78 30.76 -2.30
CA VAL A 135 17.65 29.82 -3.41
C VAL A 135 16.80 28.66 -2.92
N SER A 136 15.83 28.27 -3.75
CA SER A 136 14.94 27.14 -3.48
C SER A 136 15.09 26.09 -4.57
N ILE A 137 15.22 24.84 -4.16
CA ILE A 137 15.30 23.66 -5.02
C ILE A 137 14.17 22.70 -4.66
N SER A 138 13.61 22.04 -5.67
CA SER A 138 12.65 20.96 -5.49
C SER A 138 13.08 19.75 -6.30
N ALA A 139 12.95 18.58 -5.68
CA ALA A 139 13.29 17.30 -6.27
C ALA A 139 12.17 16.31 -5.97
N ARG A 140 11.75 15.58 -7.00
CA ARG A 140 10.76 14.53 -6.89
C ARG A 140 11.45 13.16 -6.83
N PRO A 141 11.24 12.38 -5.76
CA PRO A 141 11.69 10.99 -5.74
C PRO A 141 11.11 10.17 -6.88
N GLN A 142 11.93 9.33 -7.50
CA GLN A 142 11.42 8.27 -8.37
C GLN A 142 10.81 7.19 -7.49
N THR A 143 9.51 6.94 -7.66
CA THR A 143 8.76 6.03 -6.78
C THR A 143 8.79 4.60 -7.29
N LEU A 144 8.47 3.65 -6.41
CA LEU A 144 8.28 2.24 -6.77
C LEU A 144 7.18 2.04 -7.82
N ALA A 145 6.29 3.02 -8.02
CA ALA A 145 5.26 3.01 -9.05
C ALA A 145 5.82 3.04 -10.50
N LYS A 146 7.15 3.21 -10.67
CA LYS A 146 7.82 3.08 -11.97
C LYS A 146 7.81 1.64 -12.52
N TYR A 147 7.70 0.65 -11.63
CA TYR A 147 7.73 -0.75 -12.01
C TYR A 147 6.32 -1.20 -12.37
N MET A 148 6.13 -1.81 -13.53
CA MET A 148 4.89 -2.55 -13.77
C MET A 148 4.81 -3.75 -12.83
N TYR A 149 5.94 -4.45 -12.69
CA TYR A 149 6.06 -5.61 -11.83
C TYR A 149 7.41 -5.59 -11.11
N LEU A 150 7.38 -5.57 -9.78
CA LEU A 150 8.54 -5.77 -8.93
C LEU A 150 8.19 -6.75 -7.80
N THR A 151 9.00 -7.80 -7.63
CA THR A 151 8.90 -8.67 -6.46
C THR A 151 10.24 -8.81 -5.74
N GLU A 152 10.21 -8.90 -4.41
CA GLU A 152 11.39 -9.30 -3.63
C GLU A 152 11.71 -10.78 -3.89
N SER A 153 10.67 -11.62 -3.96
CA SER A 153 10.78 -13.06 -4.20
C SER A 153 9.70 -13.57 -5.16
N GLU A 154 10.10 -14.38 -6.14
CA GLU A 154 9.20 -15.11 -7.06
C GLU A 154 8.53 -16.33 -6.40
N LYS A 155 8.81 -16.54 -5.12
CA LYS A 155 8.12 -17.54 -4.30
C LYS A 155 6.71 -17.05 -3.95
N ALA A 156 5.80 -17.99 -3.75
CA ALA A 156 4.39 -17.73 -3.48
C ALA A 156 4.14 -17.05 -2.12
N GLY A 157 3.20 -16.11 -2.08
CA GLY A 157 2.75 -15.43 -0.85
C GLY A 157 1.25 -15.14 -0.80
N GLY A 158 0.83 -14.62 0.36
CA GLY A 158 -0.50 -14.06 0.65
C GLY A 158 -1.73 -14.97 0.57
N ALA A 159 -1.65 -16.16 -0.03
CA ALA A 159 -2.78 -17.08 -0.18
C ALA A 159 -2.58 -18.40 0.58
N PRO A 160 -3.67 -19.06 1.04
CA PRO A 160 -3.67 -20.43 1.56
C PRO A 160 -2.82 -21.37 0.71
N MET A 161 -2.09 -22.32 1.32
CA MET A 161 -1.26 -23.29 0.58
C MET A 161 -0.14 -22.65 -0.27
N SER A 162 0.39 -21.51 0.16
CA SER A 162 1.61 -20.93 -0.43
C SER A 162 2.90 -21.64 0.02
N PHE A 163 2.79 -22.55 0.98
CA PHE A 163 3.85 -23.38 1.55
C PHE A 163 3.53 -24.86 1.33
N GLY A 164 4.55 -25.72 1.36
CA GLY A 164 4.34 -27.17 1.53
C GLY A 164 3.57 -27.91 0.40
N GLY A 165 3.41 -29.22 0.60
CA GLY A 165 3.69 -30.33 -0.36
C GLY A 165 2.88 -30.54 -1.67
N TYR A 166 3.22 -31.63 -2.38
CA TYR A 166 3.05 -31.95 -3.81
C TYR A 166 3.59 -30.88 -4.80
N GLY A 167 4.63 -31.25 -5.56
CA GLY A 167 5.32 -30.39 -6.54
C GLY A 167 6.79 -30.08 -6.15
N GLN A 168 7.49 -29.20 -6.90
CA GLN A 168 8.91 -28.86 -6.66
C GLN A 168 9.17 -28.19 -5.29
N ALA A 169 8.17 -27.58 -4.66
CA ALA A 169 8.30 -27.06 -3.30
C ALA A 169 8.50 -28.18 -2.26
N ALA A 170 7.94 -29.37 -2.52
CA ALA A 170 8.05 -30.51 -1.61
C ALA A 170 9.50 -31.01 -1.43
N SER A 171 10.39 -30.71 -2.39
CA SER A 171 11.82 -31.01 -2.28
C SER A 171 12.62 -30.00 -1.44
N GLU A 172 12.09 -28.79 -1.20
CA GLU A 172 12.73 -27.78 -0.35
C GLU A 172 12.29 -27.85 1.12
N GLY A 173 11.25 -28.63 1.42
CA GLY A 173 10.70 -28.81 2.77
C GLY A 173 9.23 -28.38 2.88
N LEU A 174 8.58 -28.74 3.98
CA LEU A 174 7.18 -28.38 4.21
C LEU A 174 7.02 -26.87 4.48
N ASP A 175 7.97 -26.25 5.20
CA ASP A 175 7.96 -24.81 5.49
C ASP A 175 8.52 -23.94 4.35
N ALA A 176 8.82 -24.52 3.19
CA ALA A 176 9.31 -23.76 2.04
C ALA A 176 8.14 -23.20 1.22
N ARG A 177 8.26 -21.93 0.82
CA ARG A 177 7.32 -21.31 -0.11
C ARG A 177 7.37 -21.97 -1.48
N ARG A 178 6.22 -22.07 -2.14
CA ARG A 178 6.10 -22.65 -3.47
C ARG A 178 6.70 -21.75 -4.54
N PHE A 179 7.14 -22.36 -5.63
CA PHE A 179 7.52 -21.64 -6.83
C PHE A 179 6.29 -21.24 -7.64
N VAL A 180 6.35 -20.05 -8.22
CA VAL A 180 5.41 -19.58 -9.23
C VAL A 180 6.22 -19.30 -10.50
N TYR A 181 5.69 -19.70 -11.65
CA TYR A 181 6.39 -19.58 -12.93
C TYR A 181 5.63 -18.62 -13.85
N PHE A 182 6.37 -17.93 -14.72
CA PHE A 182 5.75 -17.24 -15.84
C PHE A 182 5.31 -18.22 -16.92
N GLY A 183 4.04 -18.13 -17.32
CA GLY A 183 3.42 -19.00 -18.32
C GLY A 183 3.17 -18.31 -19.66
N PRO A 184 2.66 -19.04 -20.68
CA PRO A 184 2.33 -18.49 -21.99
C PRO A 184 1.23 -17.43 -21.99
N ASP A 185 0.35 -17.46 -20.98
CA ASP A 185 -0.75 -16.49 -20.85
C ASP A 185 -0.32 -15.22 -20.07
N ASP A 186 0.95 -15.14 -19.64
CA ASP A 186 1.46 -13.97 -18.94
C ASP A 186 2.01 -12.96 -19.95
N ALA A 187 1.31 -11.84 -20.11
CA ALA A 187 1.81 -10.67 -20.84
C ALA A 187 2.12 -9.54 -19.85
N LEU A 188 3.31 -8.97 -19.95
CA LEU A 188 3.74 -7.81 -19.16
C LEU A 188 4.29 -6.73 -20.07
N GLU A 189 4.11 -5.47 -19.65
CA GLU A 189 4.67 -4.29 -20.29
C GLU A 189 5.36 -3.39 -19.25
N GLY A 190 6.04 -2.34 -19.70
CA GLY A 190 6.76 -1.44 -18.81
C GLY A 190 7.96 -2.11 -18.12
N ILE A 191 8.35 -1.63 -16.93
CA ILE A 191 9.55 -2.15 -16.25
C ILE A 191 9.20 -3.38 -15.41
N VAL A 192 9.87 -4.49 -15.68
CA VAL A 192 9.72 -5.76 -14.95
C VAL A 192 11.03 -6.09 -14.24
N GLN A 193 10.98 -6.31 -12.93
CA GLN A 193 12.14 -6.72 -12.13
C GLN A 193 11.74 -7.75 -11.06
N SER A 194 12.66 -8.63 -10.70
CA SER A 194 12.57 -9.43 -9.48
C SER A 194 13.93 -9.40 -8.78
N ASN A 195 13.94 -9.24 -7.46
CA ASN A 195 15.18 -9.35 -6.68
C ASN A 195 15.68 -10.80 -6.57
N SER A 196 14.82 -11.77 -6.87
CA SER A 196 15.12 -13.20 -6.86
C SER A 196 15.10 -13.82 -8.26
N LEU A 197 15.51 -15.09 -8.37
CA LEU A 197 15.54 -15.82 -9.63
C LEU A 197 14.15 -15.91 -10.28
N VAL A 198 14.00 -15.28 -11.44
CA VAL A 198 12.84 -15.44 -12.32
C VAL A 198 12.90 -16.80 -13.01
N SER A 199 11.78 -17.52 -13.05
CA SER A 199 11.67 -18.82 -13.72
C SER A 199 10.44 -18.89 -14.60
N MET A 200 10.56 -19.57 -15.74
CA MET A 200 9.47 -19.74 -16.70
C MET A 200 8.94 -21.18 -16.70
N SER A 201 7.69 -21.33 -17.11
CA SER A 201 7.02 -22.63 -17.20
C SER A 201 7.58 -23.43 -18.38
N SER A 202 7.55 -24.75 -18.31
CA SER A 202 7.86 -25.60 -19.48
C SER A 202 6.72 -25.66 -20.51
N GLY A 203 5.56 -25.04 -20.22
CA GLY A 203 4.37 -25.07 -21.07
C GLY A 203 4.34 -23.98 -22.15
N GLY A 204 5.25 -23.01 -22.10
CA GLY A 204 5.33 -21.89 -23.02
C GLY A 204 5.92 -20.64 -22.37
N CYS A 205 6.13 -19.60 -23.19
CA CYS A 205 6.84 -18.37 -22.80
C CYS A 205 5.88 -17.21 -22.58
N PRO A 206 6.11 -16.40 -21.53
CA PRO A 206 5.40 -15.14 -21.39
C PRO A 206 5.73 -14.17 -22.54
N ASP A 207 4.90 -13.14 -22.70
CA ASP A 207 5.08 -12.05 -23.65
C ASP A 207 5.64 -10.81 -22.96
N PHE A 208 6.93 -10.52 -23.21
CA PHE A 208 7.63 -9.32 -22.74
C PHE A 208 7.98 -8.36 -23.89
N SER A 209 7.30 -8.47 -25.04
CA SER A 209 7.58 -7.64 -26.22
C SER A 209 7.50 -6.12 -25.97
N ASN A 210 6.64 -5.70 -25.04
CA ASN A 210 6.47 -4.30 -24.63
C ASN A 210 7.06 -4.01 -23.24
N ALA A 211 7.93 -4.88 -22.72
CA ALA A 211 8.56 -4.72 -21.41
C ALA A 211 10.05 -4.41 -21.52
N THR A 212 10.56 -3.67 -20.55
CA THR A 212 12.00 -3.58 -20.28
C THR A 212 12.32 -4.50 -19.10
N PHE A 213 13.12 -5.53 -19.34
CA PHE A 213 13.40 -6.54 -18.31
C PHE A 213 14.69 -6.24 -17.54
N TYR A 214 14.56 -5.90 -16.26
CA TYR A 214 15.68 -5.60 -15.39
C TYR A 214 16.24 -6.87 -14.74
N ILE A 215 17.49 -7.19 -15.10
CA ILE A 215 18.23 -8.32 -14.54
C ILE A 215 18.93 -7.84 -13.26
N THR A 216 18.53 -8.40 -12.13
CA THR A 216 19.08 -8.03 -10.82
C THR A 216 20.51 -8.56 -10.64
N ARG A 217 21.42 -7.69 -10.20
CA ARG A 217 22.84 -8.01 -9.96
C ARG A 217 23.27 -7.56 -8.53
N PRO A 218 24.13 -8.31 -7.83
CA PRO A 218 24.64 -9.65 -8.17
C PRO A 218 23.52 -10.70 -8.01
N GLY A 219 23.30 -11.52 -9.03
CA GLY A 219 22.21 -12.49 -9.07
C GLY A 219 22.37 -13.44 -10.25
N ASP A 220 21.74 -14.60 -10.13
CA ASP A 220 21.68 -15.60 -11.21
C ASP A 220 20.83 -15.08 -12.36
N ASP A 221 21.20 -15.48 -13.58
CA ASP A 221 20.39 -15.16 -14.76
C ASP A 221 19.04 -15.90 -14.69
N PRO A 222 17.96 -15.30 -15.24
CA PRO A 222 16.65 -15.92 -15.31
C PRO A 222 16.69 -17.35 -15.87
N SER A 223 15.94 -18.25 -15.24
CA SER A 223 15.76 -19.63 -15.71
C SER A 223 14.72 -19.66 -16.81
N LEU A 224 15.17 -19.46 -18.04
CA LEU A 224 14.33 -19.45 -19.22
C LEU A 224 14.20 -20.87 -19.80
N THR A 225 12.96 -21.30 -20.01
CA THR A 225 12.62 -22.53 -20.76
C THR A 225 12.57 -22.28 -22.27
N CYS A 226 12.64 -21.02 -22.68
CA CYS A 226 12.79 -20.55 -24.06
C CYS A 226 13.92 -19.54 -24.20
N ASP A 227 14.12 -19.02 -25.41
CA ASP A 227 15.15 -18.02 -25.65
C ASP A 227 14.61 -16.58 -25.47
N TYR A 228 15.53 -15.61 -25.50
CA TYR A 228 15.19 -14.20 -25.40
C TYR A 228 14.43 -13.68 -26.63
N LEU A 229 14.56 -14.32 -27.80
CA LEU A 229 13.86 -13.88 -29.02
C LEU A 229 12.36 -14.20 -28.92
N ASP A 230 12.04 -15.40 -28.41
CA ASP A 230 10.67 -15.84 -28.10
C ASP A 230 10.04 -14.96 -27.02
N LEU A 231 10.80 -14.65 -25.96
CA LEU A 231 10.35 -13.82 -24.84
C LEU A 231 9.92 -12.40 -25.28
N PHE A 232 10.73 -11.78 -26.14
CA PHE A 232 10.49 -10.42 -26.66
C PHE A 232 9.74 -10.42 -28.00
N GLN A 233 9.29 -11.58 -28.47
CA GLN A 233 8.58 -11.77 -29.75
C GLN A 233 9.25 -11.09 -30.95
N THR A 234 10.58 -11.15 -31.03
CA THR A 234 11.37 -10.54 -32.10
C THR A 234 12.27 -11.56 -32.78
N ASN A 235 12.63 -11.29 -34.04
CA ASN A 235 13.66 -12.04 -34.77
C ASN A 235 15.00 -11.29 -34.80
N ASN A 236 15.07 -10.11 -34.19
CA ASN A 236 16.22 -9.24 -34.18
C ASN A 236 16.76 -9.09 -32.74
N PRO A 237 18.00 -9.54 -32.46
CA PRO A 237 18.60 -9.41 -31.14
C PRO A 237 18.72 -7.96 -30.64
N ASP A 238 18.77 -6.97 -31.54
CA ASP A 238 18.87 -5.56 -31.16
C ASP A 238 17.57 -5.00 -30.55
N ASP A 239 16.44 -5.70 -30.73
CA ASP A 239 15.14 -5.30 -30.16
C ASP A 239 14.93 -5.90 -28.75
N ILE A 240 15.87 -6.70 -28.23
CA ILE A 240 15.81 -7.27 -26.88
C ILE A 240 16.13 -6.18 -25.85
N ASP A 241 15.15 -5.78 -25.05
CA ASP A 241 15.30 -4.72 -24.05
C ASP A 241 15.57 -5.28 -22.64
N THR A 242 16.85 -5.43 -22.30
CA THR A 242 17.30 -5.86 -20.98
C THR A 242 18.30 -4.89 -20.36
N VAL A 243 18.19 -4.65 -19.04
CA VAL A 243 19.08 -3.75 -18.30
C VAL A 243 19.55 -4.41 -17.02
N SER A 244 20.84 -4.34 -16.70
CA SER A 244 21.34 -4.83 -15.41
C SER A 244 21.19 -3.77 -14.32
N THR A 245 20.55 -4.11 -13.21
CA THR A 245 20.32 -3.19 -12.07
C THR A 245 20.55 -3.87 -10.72
N PRO A 246 20.83 -3.14 -9.64
CA PRO A 246 20.88 -3.71 -8.30
C PRO A 246 19.50 -4.16 -7.79
N ALA A 247 19.49 -4.99 -6.75
CA ALA A 247 18.26 -5.34 -6.05
C ALA A 247 17.63 -4.10 -5.41
N VAL A 248 16.31 -4.00 -5.50
CA VAL A 248 15.55 -2.93 -4.83
C VAL A 248 15.34 -3.31 -3.37
N LYS A 249 15.57 -2.39 -2.45
CA LYS A 249 15.40 -2.65 -1.01
C LYS A 249 13.91 -2.68 -0.65
N LEU A 250 13.43 -3.86 -0.24
CA LEU A 250 12.08 -4.08 0.26
C LEU A 250 12.15 -4.65 1.70
N PRO A 251 11.27 -4.22 2.63
CA PRO A 251 10.31 -3.12 2.50
C PRO A 251 11.01 -1.74 2.37
N PRO A 252 10.40 -0.76 1.69
CA PRO A 252 11.01 0.54 1.43
C PRO A 252 11.00 1.42 2.68
N THR A 253 12.04 2.21 2.86
CA THR A 253 12.19 3.20 3.95
C THR A 253 11.10 4.28 3.93
N GLY A 254 10.54 4.58 2.76
CA GLY A 254 9.48 5.56 2.57
C GLY A 254 8.14 5.22 3.23
N TYR A 255 7.92 3.97 3.66
CA TYR A 255 6.65 3.54 4.27
C TYR A 255 6.28 4.31 5.54
N GLU A 256 7.24 4.50 6.46
CA GLU A 256 7.00 5.29 7.68
C GLU A 256 6.86 6.79 7.39
N THR A 257 7.60 7.29 6.39
CA THR A 257 7.48 8.69 5.95
C THR A 257 6.07 8.98 5.43
N LEU A 258 5.51 8.05 4.67
CA LEU A 258 4.15 8.14 4.14
C LEU A 258 3.11 8.21 5.28
N LYS A 259 3.20 7.30 6.27
CA LYS A 259 2.29 7.30 7.43
C LYS A 259 2.37 8.60 8.24
N ASN A 260 3.58 9.13 8.44
CA ASN A 260 3.80 10.37 9.20
C ASN A 260 3.28 11.63 8.49
N ASN A 261 3.10 11.59 7.17
CA ASN A 261 2.58 12.70 6.37
C ASN A 261 1.11 12.48 5.94
N ALA A 262 0.38 11.59 6.62
CA ALA A 262 -1.02 11.34 6.35
C ALA A 262 -1.88 12.60 6.54
N THR A 263 -2.66 12.94 5.51
CA THR A 263 -3.61 14.07 5.55
C THR A 263 -4.87 13.71 6.32
N ILE A 264 -5.33 12.47 6.17
CA ILE A 264 -6.48 11.91 6.87
C ILE A 264 -6.00 10.70 7.66
N PHE A 265 -6.31 10.69 8.96
CA PHE A 265 -5.86 9.65 9.88
C PHE A 265 -7.05 9.07 10.65
N TYR A 266 -7.18 7.75 10.60
CA TYR A 266 -8.16 6.99 11.38
C TYR A 266 -7.49 5.90 12.20
N ASP A 267 -7.67 5.96 13.51
CA ASP A 267 -7.25 4.92 14.44
C ASP A 267 -8.38 3.88 14.59
N SER A 268 -8.17 2.70 14.01
CA SER A 268 -9.05 1.53 14.12
C SER A 268 -8.76 0.70 15.38
N GLY A 269 -7.60 0.89 16.01
CA GLY A 269 -7.22 0.28 17.28
C GLY A 269 -7.88 0.90 18.52
N ARG A 270 -8.66 1.98 18.35
CA ARG A 270 -9.36 2.66 19.47
C ARG A 270 -10.36 1.81 20.27
N LYS A 271 -10.71 0.62 19.76
CA LYS A 271 -11.58 -0.37 20.41
C LYS A 271 -10.83 -1.62 20.91
N ILE A 272 -9.52 -1.55 20.91
CA ILE A 272 -8.62 -2.53 21.54
C ILE A 272 -8.30 -2.01 22.93
N TYR A 273 -8.55 -2.82 23.96
CA TYR A 273 -8.45 -2.43 25.34
C TYR A 273 -7.29 -3.13 26.04
N ASN A 274 -6.32 -2.33 26.47
CA ASN A 274 -5.21 -2.79 27.31
C ASN A 274 -5.58 -2.94 28.79
N GLN A 275 -6.87 -2.84 29.14
CA GLN A 275 -7.36 -2.98 30.51
C GLN A 275 -7.79 -4.42 30.79
N PHE A 276 -7.68 -4.82 32.06
CA PHE A 276 -8.19 -6.09 32.52
C PHE A 276 -9.72 -6.04 32.58
N GLY A 277 -10.41 -7.02 32.01
CA GLY A 277 -11.88 -7.10 32.08
C GLY A 277 -12.64 -6.57 30.88
N THR A 278 -11.94 -6.06 29.87
CA THR A 278 -12.53 -5.45 28.68
C THR A 278 -12.18 -6.26 27.44
N LYS A 279 -13.20 -6.61 26.66
CA LYS A 279 -13.04 -7.40 25.44
C LYS A 279 -12.73 -6.51 24.25
N ASP A 280 -11.80 -6.96 23.42
CA ASP A 280 -11.40 -6.21 22.24
C ASP A 280 -12.47 -6.28 21.15
N THR A 281 -12.67 -5.17 20.45
CA THR A 281 -13.48 -5.10 19.24
C THR A 281 -12.63 -4.51 18.13
N LEU A 282 -12.74 -5.07 16.94
CA LEU A 282 -11.99 -4.60 15.78
C LEU A 282 -12.82 -3.61 14.97
N ILE A 283 -12.16 -2.82 14.12
CA ILE A 283 -12.81 -1.83 13.25
C ILE A 283 -12.39 -2.09 11.80
N MET A 284 -13.37 -2.20 10.90
CA MET A 284 -13.17 -2.25 9.46
C MET A 284 -13.45 -0.87 8.89
N THR A 285 -12.65 -0.44 7.92
CA THR A 285 -12.89 0.81 7.18
C THR A 285 -13.27 0.49 5.74
N GLU A 286 -14.29 1.15 5.18
CA GLU A 286 -14.56 1.16 3.75
C GLU A 286 -14.42 2.58 3.20
N VAL A 287 -13.78 2.67 2.05
CA VAL A 287 -13.57 3.91 1.30
C VAL A 287 -14.19 3.74 -0.08
N GLU A 288 -15.21 4.53 -0.37
CA GLU A 288 -15.87 4.58 -1.66
C GLU A 288 -15.58 5.90 -2.37
N PHE A 289 -15.09 5.80 -3.60
CA PHE A 289 -14.77 6.94 -4.44
C PHE A 289 -15.86 7.22 -5.46
N PHE A 290 -16.13 8.51 -5.69
CA PHE A 290 -17.09 8.96 -6.69
C PHE A 290 -16.44 9.88 -7.72
N GLU A 291 -16.89 9.78 -8.97
CA GLU A 291 -16.38 10.55 -10.12
C GLU A 291 -16.43 12.09 -9.93
N SER A 292 -17.27 12.54 -9.00
CA SER A 292 -17.37 13.94 -8.59
C SER A 292 -16.15 14.48 -7.83
N GLY A 293 -15.23 13.61 -7.39
CA GLY A 293 -14.14 13.95 -6.44
C GLY A 293 -14.54 13.82 -4.96
N ARG A 294 -15.75 13.30 -4.72
CA ARG A 294 -16.26 12.94 -3.41
C ARG A 294 -15.71 11.59 -2.98
N MET A 295 -15.40 11.45 -1.70
CA MET A 295 -15.00 10.19 -1.05
C MET A 295 -15.90 9.98 0.16
N ASN A 296 -16.55 8.81 0.26
CA ASN A 296 -17.24 8.41 1.48
C ASN A 296 -16.36 7.42 2.25
N LEU A 297 -16.20 7.65 3.55
CA LEU A 297 -15.53 6.75 4.46
C LEU A 297 -16.51 6.27 5.53
N LYS A 298 -16.69 4.95 5.58
CA LYS A 298 -17.46 4.26 6.62
C LYS A 298 -16.54 3.48 7.54
N GLN A 299 -16.80 3.50 8.84
CA GLN A 299 -16.20 2.57 9.80
C GLN A 299 -17.28 1.85 10.57
N TRP A 300 -17.14 0.54 10.72
CA TRP A 300 -17.98 -0.26 11.61
C TRP A 300 -17.11 -1.16 12.48
N TRP A 301 -17.62 -1.48 13.67
CA TRP A 301 -16.97 -2.47 14.51
C TRP A 301 -17.37 -3.88 14.11
N TYR A 302 -16.48 -4.84 14.34
CA TYR A 302 -16.75 -6.26 14.13
C TYR A 302 -16.00 -7.12 15.14
N LEU A 303 -16.41 -8.39 15.23
CA LEU A 303 -15.78 -9.41 16.05
C LEU A 303 -15.34 -10.57 15.16
N VAL A 304 -14.18 -11.14 15.46
CA VAL A 304 -13.72 -12.38 14.82
C VAL A 304 -14.19 -13.55 15.68
N PRO A 305 -14.91 -14.54 15.11
CA PRO A 305 -15.34 -15.71 15.86
C PRO A 305 -14.15 -16.53 16.37
N PRO A 306 -14.24 -17.14 17.57
CA PRO A 306 -15.41 -17.20 18.42
C PRO A 306 -15.61 -15.90 19.21
N HIS A 307 -16.85 -15.42 19.20
CA HIS A 307 -17.30 -14.30 20.01
C HIS A 307 -18.59 -14.63 20.74
N LEU A 308 -19.05 -13.68 21.55
CA LEU A 308 -20.33 -13.81 22.21
C LEU A 308 -21.42 -13.27 21.29
N ASP A 309 -22.64 -13.73 21.51
CA ASP A 309 -23.84 -13.19 20.89
C ASP A 309 -23.99 -11.68 21.22
N GLU A 310 -24.52 -10.91 20.26
CA GLU A 310 -24.78 -9.48 20.39
C GLU A 310 -25.79 -9.15 21.49
N ASP A 311 -26.70 -10.08 21.81
CA ASP A 311 -27.71 -9.93 22.86
C ASP A 311 -27.12 -10.00 24.28
N VAL A 312 -25.85 -10.40 24.41
CA VAL A 312 -25.15 -10.51 25.70
C VAL A 312 -24.70 -9.13 26.19
N THR A 313 -25.66 -8.40 26.78
CA THR A 313 -25.48 -7.03 27.26
C THR A 313 -25.19 -6.92 28.76
N ASN A 314 -25.41 -7.99 29.53
CA ASN A 314 -25.14 -8.01 30.97
C ASN A 314 -23.62 -8.04 31.24
N PRO A 315 -23.05 -7.07 31.97
CA PRO A 315 -21.62 -7.04 32.28
C PRO A 315 -21.10 -8.30 32.98
N GLU A 316 -21.91 -8.96 33.81
CA GLU A 316 -21.51 -10.21 34.47
C GLU A 316 -21.35 -11.36 33.47
N ASP A 317 -22.22 -11.43 32.47
CA ASP A 317 -22.22 -12.48 31.44
C ASP A 317 -21.12 -12.23 30.38
N GLN A 318 -20.73 -10.97 30.18
CA GLN A 318 -19.54 -10.61 29.41
C GLN A 318 -18.25 -11.02 30.14
N ILE A 319 -18.24 -11.00 31.47
CA ILE A 319 -17.08 -11.36 32.29
C ILE A 319 -16.97 -12.87 32.53
N SER A 320 -18.11 -13.51 32.82
CA SER A 320 -18.23 -14.93 33.13
C SER A 320 -19.17 -15.57 32.12
N SER A 321 -18.69 -15.74 30.90
CA SER A 321 -19.51 -16.22 29.78
C SER A 321 -19.80 -17.72 29.89
N PHE A 322 -21.01 -18.11 29.50
CA PHE A 322 -21.47 -19.49 29.48
C PHE A 322 -21.73 -19.93 28.04
N PRO A 323 -21.87 -21.26 27.77
CA PRO A 323 -22.15 -21.76 26.42
C PRO A 323 -23.30 -21.04 25.72
N ARG A 324 -24.40 -20.78 26.45
CA ARG A 324 -25.59 -20.05 25.95
C ARG A 324 -25.34 -18.60 25.49
N HIS A 325 -24.15 -18.05 25.72
CA HIS A 325 -23.77 -16.70 25.31
C HIS A 325 -22.88 -16.73 24.06
N LEU A 326 -22.53 -17.91 23.54
CA LEU A 326 -21.73 -18.03 22.32
C LEU A 326 -22.58 -17.70 21.10
N ASP A 327 -21.97 -16.97 20.17
CA ASP A 327 -22.55 -16.76 18.85
C ASP A 327 -22.75 -18.08 18.09
N GLY A 328 -23.81 -18.15 17.29
CA GLY A 328 -24.26 -19.36 16.60
C GLY A 328 -25.08 -20.34 17.46
N ILE A 329 -25.46 -19.97 18.68
CA ILE A 329 -26.40 -20.74 19.50
C ILE A 329 -27.67 -19.92 19.73
N ASP A 330 -28.74 -20.29 19.04
CA ASP A 330 -30.01 -19.57 19.13
C ASP A 330 -30.93 -20.13 20.22
N ASN A 331 -31.72 -19.25 20.84
CA ASN A 331 -32.72 -19.59 21.85
C ASN A 331 -34.12 -19.23 21.38
N GLY A 332 -35.00 -20.21 21.19
CA GLY A 332 -36.42 -19.92 21.05
C GLY A 332 -37.23 -20.83 20.13
N ASP A 333 -38.54 -20.53 20.14
CA ASP A 333 -39.61 -21.23 19.44
C ASP A 333 -39.50 -21.12 17.90
N ILE A 334 -39.07 -19.94 17.40
CA ILE A 334 -38.97 -19.61 15.97
C ILE A 334 -37.88 -20.45 15.28
N ASP A 335 -36.72 -20.60 15.91
CA ASP A 335 -35.58 -21.28 15.30
C ASP A 335 -35.67 -22.80 15.53
N CYS A 336 -36.14 -23.22 16.71
CA CYS A 336 -36.22 -24.64 17.05
C CYS A 336 -37.41 -25.40 16.42
N ASN A 337 -38.35 -24.74 15.73
CA ASN A 337 -39.60 -25.33 15.20
C ASN A 337 -40.45 -26.10 16.24
N ASN A 338 -40.19 -25.94 17.55
CA ASN A 338 -40.66 -26.87 18.59
C ASN A 338 -41.53 -26.25 19.69
N GLY A 339 -42.03 -25.02 19.57
CA GLY A 339 -42.99 -24.45 20.54
C GLY A 339 -42.40 -24.06 21.89
N ASN A 340 -41.10 -24.29 22.14
CA ASN A 340 -40.51 -24.25 23.46
C ASN A 340 -39.55 -23.07 23.61
N LEU A 341 -39.95 -22.09 24.42
CA LEU A 341 -39.12 -20.92 24.76
C LEU A 341 -37.85 -21.25 25.56
N ASN A 342 -37.65 -22.52 25.96
CA ASN A 342 -36.45 -23.00 26.66
C ASN A 342 -35.60 -23.98 25.81
N SER A 343 -35.91 -24.15 24.52
CA SER A 343 -35.07 -24.95 23.61
C SER A 343 -34.00 -24.09 22.95
N TRP A 344 -32.80 -24.62 22.91
CA TRP A 344 -31.64 -24.04 22.24
C TRP A 344 -31.35 -24.83 20.97
N CYS A 345 -30.76 -24.18 19.98
CA CYS A 345 -30.27 -24.87 18.79
C CYS A 345 -28.84 -24.50 18.39
N TYR A 346 -28.26 -25.36 17.55
CA TYR A 346 -26.96 -25.19 16.92
C TYR A 346 -26.98 -25.90 15.56
N ASP A 347 -26.42 -25.26 14.54
CA ASP A 347 -26.10 -25.85 13.23
C ASP A 347 -24.88 -26.78 13.40
N THR A 348 -25.10 -28.09 13.36
CA THR A 348 -24.06 -29.09 13.64
C THR A 348 -23.28 -29.52 12.40
N ASP A 349 -23.86 -29.39 11.22
CA ASP A 349 -23.26 -29.79 9.95
C ASP A 349 -22.73 -28.59 9.14
N GLY A 350 -23.03 -27.36 9.57
CA GLY A 350 -22.46 -26.14 9.03
C GLY A 350 -22.95 -25.84 7.61
N ASP A 351 -24.12 -26.36 7.24
CA ASP A 351 -24.73 -26.15 5.92
C ASP A 351 -25.40 -24.76 5.77
N GLY A 352 -25.46 -23.99 6.86
CA GLY A 352 -26.05 -22.66 6.91
C GLY A 352 -27.57 -22.66 7.02
N ASN A 353 -28.19 -23.79 7.34
CA ASN A 353 -29.59 -23.88 7.74
C ASN A 353 -29.77 -23.41 9.20
N SER A 354 -31.01 -23.09 9.60
CA SER A 354 -31.26 -22.42 10.87
C SER A 354 -31.06 -23.25 12.13
N CYS A 355 -31.05 -24.60 12.12
CA CYS A 355 -30.86 -25.39 13.35
C CYS A 355 -30.84 -26.90 13.04
N ASP A 356 -29.76 -27.62 13.34
CA ASP A 356 -29.73 -29.10 13.24
C ASP A 356 -30.13 -29.80 14.54
N ASN A 357 -29.81 -29.21 15.68
CA ASN A 357 -29.96 -29.85 16.99
C ASN A 357 -30.72 -28.95 17.98
N CYS A 358 -32.04 -29.10 18.02
CA CYS A 358 -32.91 -28.35 18.91
C CYS A 358 -33.22 -29.14 20.19
N SER A 359 -32.81 -28.66 21.36
CA SER A 359 -33.06 -29.36 22.63
C SER A 359 -32.95 -28.46 23.86
N THR A 360 -33.75 -28.76 24.89
CA THR A 360 -33.57 -28.16 26.23
C THR A 360 -32.31 -28.68 26.94
N ASN A 361 -31.69 -29.75 26.42
CA ASN A 361 -30.46 -30.36 26.93
C ASN A 361 -29.29 -30.18 25.94
N LEU A 362 -29.38 -29.24 24.99
CA LEU A 362 -28.38 -29.05 23.93
C LEU A 362 -26.95 -29.00 24.48
N PHE A 363 -26.70 -28.17 25.50
CA PHE A 363 -25.37 -27.99 26.07
C PHE A 363 -24.78 -29.27 26.68
N ASN A 364 -25.62 -30.17 27.21
CA ASN A 364 -25.16 -31.47 27.69
C ASN A 364 -24.71 -32.41 26.55
N THR A 365 -25.05 -32.06 25.31
CA THR A 365 -24.79 -32.84 24.11
C THR A 365 -23.63 -32.26 23.28
N ILE A 366 -23.51 -30.94 23.21
CA ILE A 366 -22.51 -30.26 22.37
C ILE A 366 -21.31 -29.71 23.15
N CYS A 367 -21.35 -29.70 24.50
CA CYS A 367 -20.24 -29.27 25.35
C CYS A 367 -19.69 -30.43 26.18
N GLY A 368 -18.36 -30.51 26.27
CA GLY A 368 -17.71 -31.43 27.21
C GLY A 368 -17.88 -31.00 28.68
N ASN A 369 -18.02 -29.69 28.93
CA ASN A 369 -18.25 -29.09 30.23
C ASN A 369 -19.09 -27.81 30.09
N THR A 370 -20.30 -27.80 30.66
CA THR A 370 -21.23 -26.66 30.53
C THR A 370 -20.77 -25.38 31.25
N ASN A 371 -19.71 -25.45 32.06
CA ASN A 371 -19.09 -24.29 32.71
C ASN A 371 -17.88 -23.74 31.94
N ASP A 372 -17.50 -24.39 30.84
CA ASP A 372 -16.36 -23.98 30.03
C ASP A 372 -16.77 -23.91 28.55
N LEU A 373 -17.11 -22.70 28.08
CA LEU A 373 -17.53 -22.48 26.68
C LEU A 373 -16.53 -23.01 25.64
N ARG A 374 -15.23 -23.14 25.99
CA ARG A 374 -14.21 -23.65 25.06
C ARG A 374 -14.46 -25.12 24.77
N THR A 375 -15.01 -25.85 25.73
CA THR A 375 -15.34 -27.26 25.56
C THR A 375 -16.56 -27.51 24.66
N CYS A 376 -17.22 -26.45 24.17
CA CYS A 376 -18.40 -26.52 23.32
C CYS A 376 -18.04 -26.54 21.84
N ARG A 377 -18.74 -27.38 21.08
CA ARG A 377 -18.62 -27.49 19.62
C ARG A 377 -18.59 -26.13 18.88
N PRO A 378 -19.51 -25.17 19.15
CA PRO A 378 -19.56 -23.91 18.40
C PRO A 378 -18.28 -23.06 18.55
N TYR A 379 -17.68 -23.08 19.75
CA TYR A 379 -16.40 -22.42 19.99
C TYR A 379 -15.27 -23.06 19.21
N ILE A 380 -15.19 -24.40 19.26
CA ILE A 380 -14.12 -25.17 18.61
C ILE A 380 -14.25 -25.04 17.09
N ASP A 381 -15.46 -25.04 16.54
CA ASP A 381 -15.72 -24.86 15.11
C ASP A 381 -15.32 -23.45 14.66
N SER A 382 -15.75 -22.41 15.38
CA SER A 382 -15.31 -21.03 15.10
C SER A 382 -13.78 -20.89 15.12
N LEU A 383 -13.12 -21.50 16.11
CA LEU A 383 -11.66 -21.53 16.21
C LEU A 383 -11.00 -22.21 14.99
N PHE A 384 -11.66 -23.24 14.45
CA PHE A 384 -11.19 -23.97 13.27
C PHE A 384 -11.40 -23.18 11.97
N PHE A 385 -12.55 -22.53 11.77
CA PHE A 385 -12.85 -21.79 10.54
C PHE A 385 -12.12 -20.43 10.44
N TYR A 386 -11.99 -19.70 11.55
CA TYR A 386 -11.50 -18.31 11.53
C TYR A 386 -10.04 -18.15 11.97
N HIS A 387 -9.55 -19.04 12.85
CA HIS A 387 -8.18 -18.99 13.34
C HIS A 387 -7.33 -20.17 12.88
N GLY A 388 -7.97 -21.17 12.27
CA GLY A 388 -7.36 -22.43 11.86
C GLY A 388 -6.58 -23.11 12.97
N LYS A 389 -7.18 -23.07 14.16
CA LYS A 389 -6.68 -23.69 15.38
C LYS A 389 -7.70 -24.69 15.90
N GLY A 390 -7.25 -25.57 16.77
CA GLY A 390 -8.13 -26.28 17.71
C GLY A 390 -7.47 -27.46 18.42
N TYR A 391 -8.30 -28.32 19.00
CA TYR A 391 -7.94 -29.44 19.87
C TYR A 391 -9.07 -30.48 19.93
N VAL A 392 -8.77 -31.70 20.39
CA VAL A 392 -9.76 -32.78 20.51
C VAL A 392 -10.34 -32.80 21.92
N ASN A 393 -11.61 -32.48 22.09
CA ASN A 393 -12.22 -32.42 23.43
C ASN A 393 -12.96 -33.72 23.85
N GLY A 394 -12.57 -34.89 23.33
CA GLY A 394 -13.19 -36.17 23.67
C GLY A 394 -14.68 -36.32 23.27
N LEU A 395 -15.27 -35.31 22.62
CA LEU A 395 -16.60 -35.36 22.04
C LEU A 395 -16.57 -36.26 20.80
N SER A 396 -17.38 -37.32 20.80
CA SER A 396 -17.51 -38.28 19.69
C SER A 396 -18.07 -37.67 18.39
N ASN A 397 -18.56 -36.43 18.45
CA ASN A 397 -19.35 -35.77 17.42
C ASN A 397 -18.57 -34.64 16.71
N LEU A 398 -17.26 -34.49 16.97
CA LEU A 398 -16.37 -33.58 16.24
C LEU A 398 -16.02 -34.12 14.83
N SER A 399 -16.98 -34.73 14.12
CA SER A 399 -16.76 -35.47 12.87
C SER A 399 -16.20 -34.62 11.73
N ASN A 400 -16.36 -33.29 11.80
CA ASN A 400 -15.87 -32.37 10.77
C ASN A 400 -14.44 -31.88 11.05
N MET A 401 -13.83 -32.28 12.17
CA MET A 401 -12.44 -31.97 12.47
C MET A 401 -11.52 -33.14 12.13
N PRO A 402 -10.31 -32.89 11.61
CA PRO A 402 -9.36 -33.97 11.35
C PRO A 402 -9.10 -34.75 12.64
N ASN A 403 -9.28 -36.07 12.62
CA ASN A 403 -9.07 -37.01 13.75
C ASN A 403 -7.61 -37.05 14.30
N GLN A 404 -6.76 -36.08 13.96
CA GLN A 404 -5.30 -36.13 14.00
C GLN A 404 -4.66 -35.06 14.89
N TRP A 405 -5.47 -34.31 15.66
CA TRP A 405 -4.97 -33.38 16.66
C TRP A 405 -4.54 -34.12 17.93
N TYR A 406 -3.32 -33.84 18.41
CA TYR A 406 -2.70 -34.57 19.55
C TYR A 406 -3.09 -34.00 20.92
N ASN A 407 -3.49 -32.73 20.99
CA ASN A 407 -3.82 -32.07 22.25
C ASN A 407 -5.30 -32.27 22.59
N LEU A 408 -5.55 -32.61 23.85
CA LEU A 408 -6.88 -32.91 24.38
C LEU A 408 -7.48 -31.77 25.22
N GLN A 409 -6.80 -30.63 25.31
CA GLN A 409 -7.08 -29.59 26.30
C GLN A 409 -7.30 -28.22 25.64
N PRO A 410 -8.30 -27.44 26.05
CA PRO A 410 -8.56 -26.09 25.53
C PRO A 410 -7.40 -25.10 25.64
N ASN A 411 -6.51 -25.29 26.62
CA ASN A 411 -5.35 -24.42 26.82
C ASN A 411 -4.18 -24.75 25.87
N GLN A 412 -4.31 -25.79 25.05
CA GLN A 412 -3.24 -26.30 24.18
C GLN A 412 -3.73 -26.35 22.72
N GLU A 413 -4.22 -25.21 22.22
CA GLU A 413 -4.67 -25.03 20.84
C GLU A 413 -3.50 -25.28 19.86
N ASN A 414 -3.75 -26.08 18.82
CA ASN A 414 -2.79 -26.32 17.74
C ASN A 414 -3.31 -25.75 16.43
N PHE A 415 -2.41 -25.26 15.58
CA PHE A 415 -2.75 -24.97 14.20
C PHE A 415 -3.16 -26.24 13.44
N ILE A 416 -4.15 -26.10 12.55
CA ILE A 416 -4.59 -27.14 11.63
C ILE A 416 -3.42 -27.62 10.77
N ASP A 417 -2.75 -26.67 10.11
CA ASP A 417 -1.61 -26.91 9.24
C ASP A 417 -0.59 -25.77 9.40
N PRO A 418 0.70 -26.05 9.64
CA PRO A 418 1.76 -25.06 9.65
C PRO A 418 1.85 -24.19 8.37
N ASN A 419 1.34 -24.68 7.24
CA ASN A 419 1.38 -24.06 5.90
C ASN A 419 0.19 -23.13 5.62
N VAL A 420 -0.81 -23.11 6.50
CA VAL A 420 -2.06 -22.33 6.31
C VAL A 420 -2.30 -21.35 7.47
N ARG A 421 -1.32 -21.20 8.38
CA ARG A 421 -1.38 -20.26 9.51
C ARG A 421 -0.89 -18.86 9.14
N GLY A 422 -1.29 -17.87 9.93
CA GLY A 422 -0.75 -16.51 9.86
C GLY A 422 -1.10 -15.79 8.54
N PRO A 423 -0.16 -15.03 7.94
CA PRO A 423 -0.44 -14.15 6.79
C PRO A 423 -0.89 -14.85 5.50
N HIS A 424 -0.67 -16.17 5.39
CA HIS A 424 -0.72 -16.90 4.13
C HIS A 424 -1.83 -17.94 4.08
N GLY A 425 -2.92 -17.75 4.80
CA GLY A 425 -4.01 -18.71 4.79
C GLY A 425 -5.28 -18.12 5.35
N LEU A 426 -5.43 -18.25 6.66
CA LEU A 426 -6.67 -17.95 7.36
C LEU A 426 -6.98 -16.45 7.46
N ASN A 427 -5.98 -15.56 7.31
CA ASN A 427 -6.20 -14.12 7.45
C ASN A 427 -6.79 -13.43 6.20
N GLN A 428 -7.43 -14.21 5.31
CA GLN A 428 -8.17 -13.69 4.17
C GLN A 428 -9.68 -13.46 4.47
N HIS A 429 -10.06 -13.21 5.72
CA HIS A 429 -11.45 -12.85 6.04
C HIS A 429 -11.69 -11.33 5.90
N TYR A 430 -12.77 -10.91 5.22
CA TYR A 430 -13.11 -9.48 5.01
C TYR A 430 -14.59 -9.13 5.19
N ASP A 431 -15.44 -10.15 5.25
CA ASP A 431 -16.90 -10.11 5.25
C ASP A 431 -17.49 -10.03 6.65
N PHE A 432 -16.73 -9.52 7.62
CA PHE A 432 -17.19 -9.28 8.99
C PHE A 432 -18.14 -8.06 9.10
N MET A 433 -18.87 -7.73 8.04
CA MET A 433 -19.83 -6.65 8.09
C MET A 433 -21.04 -7.10 8.91
N PRO A 434 -21.33 -6.47 10.06
CA PRO A 434 -22.50 -6.86 10.84
C PRO A 434 -23.74 -6.48 10.04
N LEU A 435 -24.56 -7.48 9.73
CA LEU A 435 -25.84 -7.28 9.07
C LEU A 435 -26.95 -7.38 10.12
N ASN A 436 -28.02 -6.62 9.93
CA ASN A 436 -29.25 -6.81 10.68
C ASN A 436 -30.02 -8.04 10.17
N SER A 437 -31.14 -8.36 10.81
CA SER A 437 -32.00 -9.50 10.46
C SER A 437 -32.60 -9.49 9.03
N ILE A 438 -32.39 -8.41 8.26
CA ILE A 438 -32.85 -8.24 6.88
C ILE A 438 -31.64 -8.28 5.91
N GLY A 439 -30.44 -8.59 6.39
CA GLY A 439 -29.22 -8.64 5.57
C GLY A 439 -28.68 -7.26 5.18
N GLN A 440 -29.13 -6.18 5.84
CA GLN A 440 -28.63 -4.82 5.61
C GLN A 440 -27.61 -4.44 6.67
N GLU A 441 -26.76 -3.45 6.39
CA GLU A 441 -25.76 -2.95 7.36
C GLU A 441 -26.42 -2.64 8.71
N ASN A 442 -25.93 -3.26 9.79
CA ASN A 442 -26.45 -3.02 11.13
C ASN A 442 -26.06 -1.61 11.58
N SER A 443 -27.05 -0.71 11.72
CA SER A 443 -26.81 0.67 12.12
C SER A 443 -26.20 0.82 13.52
N SER A 444 -26.35 -0.19 14.39
CA SER A 444 -25.72 -0.19 15.71
C SER A 444 -24.21 -0.47 15.66
N SER A 445 -23.73 -1.06 14.57
CA SER A 445 -22.32 -1.36 14.35
C SER A 445 -21.54 -0.23 13.67
N LEU A 446 -22.25 0.65 12.97
CA LEU A 446 -21.69 1.82 12.32
C LEU A 446 -21.13 2.81 13.35
N LEU A 447 -19.89 3.21 13.15
CA LEU A 447 -19.17 4.17 14.00
C LEU A 447 -19.01 5.52 13.32
N ILE A 448 -18.71 5.50 12.01
CA ILE A 448 -18.42 6.67 11.20
C ILE A 448 -19.07 6.46 9.84
N ASP A 449 -19.71 7.52 9.35
CA ASP A 449 -20.12 7.70 7.95
C ASP A 449 -19.79 9.15 7.63
N ALA A 450 -18.62 9.35 7.01
CA ALA A 450 -18.04 10.65 6.78
C ALA A 450 -17.85 10.89 5.28
N GLU A 451 -18.22 12.08 4.84
CA GLU A 451 -18.09 12.49 3.45
C GLU A 451 -17.00 13.56 3.31
N TYR A 452 -16.13 13.37 2.33
CA TYR A 452 -15.00 14.24 2.03
C TYR A 452 -15.08 14.73 0.59
N PHE A 453 -14.76 16.01 0.38
CA PHE A 453 -14.52 16.61 -0.93
C PHE A 453 -13.05 16.97 -1.02
N ILE A 454 -12.29 16.14 -1.74
CA ILE A 454 -10.84 16.24 -1.78
C ILE A 454 -10.42 17.09 -2.98
N THR A 455 -9.65 18.14 -2.74
CA THR A 455 -9.19 19.08 -3.77
C THR A 455 -7.68 19.11 -3.94
N SER A 456 -6.94 18.43 -3.06
CA SER A 456 -5.48 18.36 -3.04
C SER A 456 -5.01 16.91 -2.93
N PRO A 457 -3.75 16.61 -3.30
CA PRO A 457 -3.11 15.33 -2.98
C PRO A 457 -3.38 14.90 -1.54
N THR A 458 -3.86 13.66 -1.35
CA THR A 458 -4.31 13.18 -0.04
C THR A 458 -3.72 11.82 0.27
N VAL A 459 -3.16 11.70 1.48
CA VAL A 459 -2.75 10.43 2.06
C VAL A 459 -3.73 10.03 3.15
N LEU A 460 -4.38 8.88 3.00
CA LEU A 460 -5.30 8.29 3.96
C LEU A 460 -4.60 7.15 4.71
N TYR A 461 -4.42 7.31 6.01
CA TYR A 461 -3.82 6.30 6.88
C TYR A 461 -4.87 5.67 7.79
N ILE A 462 -5.06 4.35 7.62
CA ILE A 462 -5.86 3.51 8.49
C ILE A 462 -4.92 2.73 9.41
N LYS A 463 -4.80 3.20 10.64
CA LYS A 463 -3.95 2.60 11.68
C LYS A 463 -4.68 1.44 12.35
N ASP A 464 -3.97 0.34 12.60
CA ASP A 464 -4.49 -0.82 13.36
C ASP A 464 -5.84 -1.36 12.82
N GLY A 465 -6.01 -1.42 11.49
CA GLY A 465 -7.18 -2.06 10.89
C GLY A 465 -7.11 -2.24 9.37
N PRO A 466 -7.85 -3.21 8.82
CA PRO A 466 -7.98 -3.41 7.38
C PRO A 466 -8.86 -2.33 6.71
N VAL A 467 -8.74 -2.21 5.39
CA VAL A 467 -9.53 -1.27 4.58
C VAL A 467 -10.10 -1.93 3.34
N ARG A 468 -11.33 -1.56 2.98
CA ARG A 468 -12.02 -1.92 1.74
C ARG A 468 -12.06 -0.72 0.81
N VAL A 469 -11.83 -0.92 -0.48
CA VAL A 469 -11.77 0.15 -1.49
C VAL A 469 -12.60 -0.20 -2.73
N LYS A 470 -13.30 0.80 -3.27
CA LYS A 470 -14.07 0.71 -4.52
C LYS A 470 -14.42 2.08 -5.11
N GLY A 471 -14.87 2.08 -6.35
CA GLY A 471 -15.52 3.20 -7.01
C GLY A 471 -14.64 3.94 -8.01
N PHE A 472 -15.08 5.13 -8.40
CA PHE A 472 -14.42 5.96 -9.42
C PHE A 472 -13.71 7.14 -8.75
N TYR A 473 -12.39 7.17 -8.75
CA TYR A 473 -11.64 8.23 -8.05
C TYR A 473 -11.25 9.37 -8.98
N LYS A 474 -11.34 10.60 -8.47
CA LYS A 474 -10.90 11.83 -9.14
C LYS A 474 -10.01 12.64 -8.22
N GLY A 475 -8.75 12.85 -8.62
CA GLY A 475 -7.70 13.41 -7.78
C GLY A 475 -6.60 12.39 -7.47
N GLN A 476 -5.72 12.76 -6.54
CA GLN A 476 -4.51 12.00 -6.21
C GLN A 476 -4.61 11.47 -4.79
N TYR A 477 -4.57 10.15 -4.64
CA TYR A 477 -4.79 9.47 -3.37
C TYR A 477 -3.70 8.43 -3.12
N THR A 478 -3.27 8.32 -1.85
CA THR A 478 -2.55 7.15 -1.37
C THR A 478 -3.22 6.63 -0.11
N ILE A 479 -3.59 5.36 -0.10
CA ILE A 479 -4.13 4.67 1.08
C ILE A 479 -3.03 3.82 1.68
N VAL A 480 -2.84 3.93 3.00
CA VAL A 480 -1.88 3.12 3.74
C VAL A 480 -2.51 2.45 4.95
N THR A 481 -2.13 1.20 5.18
CA THR A 481 -2.49 0.42 6.38
C THR A 481 -1.24 0.00 7.13
N ASP A 482 -1.36 -0.29 8.42
CA ASP A 482 -0.30 -0.97 9.17
C ASP A 482 -0.12 -2.43 8.73
N GLU A 483 0.82 -3.16 9.35
CA GLU A 483 1.07 -4.56 9.03
C GLU A 483 -0.04 -5.48 9.57
N TYR A 484 -0.26 -5.46 10.88
CA TYR A 484 -1.24 -6.29 11.54
C TYR A 484 -1.81 -5.58 12.76
N THR A 485 -2.91 -6.10 13.27
CA THR A 485 -3.55 -5.69 14.51
C THR A 485 -3.58 -6.88 15.46
N THR A 486 -3.03 -6.70 16.66
CA THR A 486 -3.12 -7.70 17.74
C THR A 486 -4.36 -7.45 18.57
N TYR A 487 -5.12 -8.51 18.86
CA TYR A 487 -6.34 -8.43 19.67
C TYR A 487 -6.49 -9.65 20.56
N LYS A 488 -7.19 -9.48 21.68
CA LYS A 488 -7.63 -10.55 22.56
C LYS A 488 -8.92 -11.15 22.04
N ARG A 489 -8.98 -12.48 21.99
CA ARG A 489 -10.18 -13.18 21.51
C ARG A 489 -11.39 -12.85 22.37
N HIS A 490 -12.50 -12.49 21.72
CA HIS A 490 -13.69 -11.98 22.40
C HIS A 490 -14.40 -13.04 23.27
N ALA A 491 -14.58 -14.27 22.78
CA ALA A 491 -15.10 -15.34 23.60
C ALA A 491 -13.96 -16.05 24.36
N HIS A 492 -13.93 -15.90 25.68
CA HIS A 492 -13.08 -16.70 26.56
C HIS A 492 -13.65 -16.74 28.00
N ASN A 493 -13.44 -17.84 28.73
CA ASN A 493 -13.98 -17.99 30.09
C ASN A 493 -13.17 -17.26 31.18
N GLN A 494 -11.89 -17.00 30.95
CA GLN A 494 -11.00 -16.42 31.94
C GLN A 494 -10.34 -15.17 31.40
N ILE A 495 -10.83 -14.02 31.83
CA ILE A 495 -10.32 -12.69 31.43
C ILE A 495 -8.81 -12.54 31.63
N ALA A 496 -8.25 -13.20 32.64
CA ALA A 496 -6.82 -13.12 32.96
C ALA A 496 -5.92 -13.92 32.00
N SER A 497 -6.49 -14.74 31.11
CA SER A 497 -5.73 -15.65 30.23
C SER A 497 -6.28 -15.70 28.81
N GLU A 498 -6.96 -14.63 28.37
CA GLU A 498 -7.45 -14.49 27.00
C GLU A 498 -6.32 -14.68 25.98
N PRO A 499 -6.46 -15.61 25.02
CA PRO A 499 -5.49 -15.74 23.94
C PRO A 499 -5.40 -14.46 23.11
N GLU A 500 -4.19 -14.02 22.82
CA GLU A 500 -3.91 -12.98 21.85
C GLU A 500 -3.74 -13.59 20.45
N ASP A 501 -4.46 -13.03 19.48
CA ASP A 501 -4.41 -13.39 18.08
C ASP A 501 -4.06 -12.14 17.24
N THR A 502 -3.60 -12.35 16.00
CA THR A 502 -3.27 -11.27 15.07
C THR A 502 -4.10 -11.36 13.80
N ILE A 503 -4.56 -10.22 13.30
CA ILE A 503 -5.22 -10.08 12.00
C ILE A 503 -4.42 -9.13 11.12
N TRP A 504 -4.27 -9.46 9.84
CA TRP A 504 -3.52 -8.63 8.90
C TRP A 504 -4.36 -7.45 8.44
N ASN A 505 -3.73 -6.27 8.39
CA ASN A 505 -4.39 -5.05 7.96
C ASN A 505 -4.31 -4.93 6.44
N ASN A 506 -4.96 -5.87 5.76
CA ASN A 506 -4.99 -5.95 4.31
C ASN A 506 -5.78 -4.77 3.69
N ILE A 507 -5.44 -4.43 2.45
CA ILE A 507 -6.30 -3.63 1.57
C ILE A 507 -7.12 -4.59 0.71
N TRP A 508 -8.44 -4.47 0.79
CA TRP A 508 -9.41 -5.28 0.07
C TRP A 508 -10.02 -4.48 -1.08
N ILE A 509 -9.81 -4.94 -2.31
CA ILE A 509 -10.49 -4.36 -3.47
C ILE A 509 -11.81 -5.13 -3.62
N VAL A 510 -12.93 -4.46 -3.34
CA VAL A 510 -14.25 -5.11 -3.22
C VAL A 510 -15.14 -4.93 -4.45
N ASP A 511 -14.77 -4.02 -5.34
CA ASP A 511 -15.42 -3.75 -6.63
C ASP A 511 -14.38 -2.98 -7.50
N ASP A 512 -14.73 -2.62 -8.73
CA ASP A 512 -13.95 -1.78 -9.62
C ASP A 512 -13.36 -0.56 -8.88
N LEU A 513 -12.05 -0.31 -9.09
CA LEU A 513 -11.35 0.86 -8.57
C LEU A 513 -10.74 1.59 -9.74
N VAL A 514 -11.48 2.53 -10.30
CA VAL A 514 -11.23 3.07 -11.64
C VAL A 514 -10.96 4.57 -11.60
N ASN A 515 -10.02 4.99 -12.43
CA ASN A 515 -9.76 6.39 -12.70
C ASN A 515 -11.00 7.05 -13.33
N ALA A 516 -11.47 8.17 -12.78
CA ALA A 516 -12.67 8.85 -13.29
C ALA A 516 -12.60 9.21 -14.79
N ASP A 517 -11.41 9.45 -15.35
CA ASP A 517 -11.24 9.75 -16.78
C ASP A 517 -11.44 8.49 -17.66
N ALA A 518 -11.15 7.30 -17.13
CA ALA A 518 -11.35 6.01 -17.80
C ALA A 518 -12.74 5.39 -17.53
N LYS A 519 -13.67 6.17 -16.98
CA LYS A 519 -15.06 5.74 -16.85
C LYS A 519 -15.69 5.66 -18.23
N ASN A 520 -16.36 4.54 -18.49
CA ASN A 520 -16.91 4.16 -19.81
C ASN A 520 -15.86 4.01 -20.91
N SER A 521 -14.60 3.79 -20.55
CA SER A 521 -13.53 3.45 -21.48
C SER A 521 -13.31 1.94 -21.44
N PRO A 522 -13.89 1.17 -22.38
CA PRO A 522 -13.86 -0.27 -22.32
C PRO A 522 -12.47 -0.84 -22.62
N GLY A 523 -12.14 -1.95 -21.97
CA GLY A 523 -10.91 -2.71 -22.22
C GLY A 523 -10.94 -3.44 -23.57
N PRO A 524 -9.79 -3.65 -24.23
CA PRO A 524 -9.73 -4.44 -25.45
C PRO A 524 -9.86 -5.94 -25.14
N GLY A 525 -10.53 -6.67 -26.03
CA GLY A 525 -10.59 -8.13 -26.01
C GLY A 525 -11.99 -8.72 -25.91
N PRO A 526 -12.08 -10.06 -25.73
CA PRO A 526 -13.36 -10.77 -25.71
C PRO A 526 -14.13 -10.63 -24.39
N VAL A 527 -13.46 -10.22 -23.30
CA VAL A 527 -14.05 -9.96 -21.98
C VAL A 527 -14.54 -8.52 -21.94
N ASN A 528 -15.77 -8.31 -21.46
CA ASN A 528 -16.43 -7.00 -21.51
C ASN A 528 -16.10 -6.12 -20.30
N HIS A 529 -14.86 -5.66 -20.20
CA HIS A 529 -14.51 -4.57 -19.29
C HIS A 529 -15.17 -3.28 -19.78
N LEU A 530 -16.14 -2.75 -19.04
CA LEU A 530 -16.84 -1.50 -19.39
C LEU A 530 -15.99 -0.25 -19.14
N HIS A 531 -14.97 -0.37 -18.28
CA HIS A 531 -14.21 0.74 -17.72
C HIS A 531 -12.73 0.38 -17.53
N GLY A 532 -11.91 1.39 -17.23
CA GLY A 532 -10.55 1.22 -16.73
C GLY A 532 -9.47 1.23 -17.81
N ASN A 533 -9.83 1.34 -19.09
CA ASN A 533 -8.85 1.48 -20.16
C ASN A 533 -8.27 2.89 -20.20
N LEU A 534 -6.97 3.01 -19.88
CA LEU A 534 -6.24 4.27 -19.84
C LEU A 534 -5.45 4.58 -21.13
N SER A 535 -5.63 3.82 -22.22
CA SER A 535 -4.85 3.99 -23.45
C SER A 535 -4.92 5.41 -24.05
N GLU A 536 -6.08 6.07 -23.97
CA GLU A 536 -6.27 7.46 -24.44
C GLU A 536 -5.86 8.52 -23.41
N PHE A 537 -5.54 8.09 -22.19
CA PHE A 537 -5.20 8.94 -21.04
C PHE A 537 -3.76 8.71 -20.56
N GLN A 538 -2.87 8.27 -21.45
CA GLN A 538 -1.44 8.19 -21.19
C GLN A 538 -0.74 9.52 -21.53
N PRO A 539 0.24 9.97 -20.73
CA PRO A 539 1.11 11.09 -21.11
C PRO A 539 2.12 10.65 -22.17
N ASN A 540 2.74 11.63 -22.84
CA ASN A 540 3.93 11.37 -23.66
C ASN A 540 5.21 11.32 -22.81
N ASP A 541 6.35 11.01 -23.45
CA ASP A 541 7.66 10.90 -22.78
C ASP A 541 8.11 12.17 -22.04
N ASP A 542 7.62 13.33 -22.47
CA ASP A 542 7.88 14.64 -21.85
C ASP A 542 6.85 14.98 -20.74
N CYS A 543 6.02 14.01 -20.32
CA CYS A 543 4.95 14.17 -19.33
C CYS A 543 3.87 15.20 -19.69
N PHE A 544 3.60 15.40 -20.99
CA PHE A 544 2.46 16.17 -21.47
C PHE A 544 1.25 15.28 -21.76
N GLY A 545 0.07 15.75 -21.38
CA GLY A 545 -1.18 15.01 -21.52
C GLY A 545 -1.39 14.04 -20.37
N GLY A 546 -2.19 13.00 -20.61
CA GLY A 546 -2.54 12.00 -19.62
C GLY A 546 -3.57 12.44 -18.57
N SER A 547 -3.89 11.53 -17.66
CA SER A 547 -4.78 11.76 -16.53
C SER A 547 -4.04 12.41 -15.36
N GLN A 548 -4.74 13.28 -14.63
CA GLN A 548 -4.24 13.84 -13.36
C GLN A 548 -4.69 13.04 -12.13
N ASN A 549 -5.56 12.05 -12.32
CA ASN A 549 -6.05 11.19 -11.25
C ASN A 549 -5.09 10.01 -11.08
N VAL A 550 -4.59 9.79 -9.86
CA VAL A 550 -3.73 8.64 -9.53
C VAL A 550 -4.09 8.06 -8.17
N MET A 551 -3.99 6.74 -8.05
CA MET A 551 -4.30 5.98 -6.84
C MET A 551 -3.10 5.14 -6.45
N GLY A 552 -2.69 5.24 -5.18
CA GLY A 552 -1.68 4.40 -4.55
C GLY A 552 -2.30 3.56 -3.44
N LEU A 553 -2.12 2.24 -3.49
CA LEU A 553 -2.51 1.30 -2.44
C LEU A 553 -1.24 0.76 -1.79
N VAL A 554 -0.95 1.17 -0.56
CA VAL A 554 0.23 0.74 0.19
C VAL A 554 -0.22 -0.08 1.39
N SER A 555 -0.32 -1.38 1.21
CA SER A 555 -0.69 -2.30 2.29
C SER A 555 0.53 -2.69 3.10
N GLY A 556 0.44 -2.56 4.43
CA GLY A 556 1.41 -3.16 5.34
C GLY A 556 1.43 -4.69 5.27
N ALA A 557 0.44 -5.31 4.63
CA ALA A 557 0.22 -6.74 4.53
C ALA A 557 0.03 -7.18 3.06
N ASN A 558 -1.17 -7.65 2.71
CA ASN A 558 -1.60 -8.01 1.37
C ASN A 558 -2.46 -6.92 0.74
N VAL A 559 -2.50 -6.90 -0.59
CA VAL A 559 -3.61 -6.31 -1.34
C VAL A 559 -4.40 -7.46 -1.96
N ILE A 560 -5.68 -7.59 -1.63
CA ILE A 560 -6.49 -8.76 -1.97
C ILE A 560 -7.70 -8.33 -2.81
N ILE A 561 -7.90 -9.00 -3.94
CA ILE A 561 -9.16 -8.90 -4.68
C ILE A 561 -10.20 -9.76 -3.96
N ALA A 562 -11.18 -9.10 -3.36
CA ALA A 562 -12.16 -9.75 -2.49
C ALA A 562 -13.09 -10.68 -3.29
N ASN A 563 -13.70 -11.64 -2.59
CA ASN A 563 -14.72 -12.52 -3.14
C ASN A 563 -16.11 -11.91 -2.99
N THR A 564 -16.38 -10.84 -3.72
CA THR A 564 -17.68 -10.13 -3.73
C THR A 564 -18.50 -10.51 -4.96
N PRO A 565 -19.83 -10.34 -4.93
CA PRO A 565 -20.68 -10.47 -6.13
C PRO A 565 -20.20 -9.62 -7.30
N GLU A 566 -19.71 -8.41 -7.04
CA GLU A 566 -19.18 -7.48 -8.02
C GLU A 566 -17.90 -8.01 -8.68
N ASN A 567 -17.04 -8.69 -7.91
CA ASN A 567 -15.80 -9.29 -8.39
C ASN A 567 -15.96 -10.74 -8.88
N GLY A 568 -17.17 -11.18 -9.26
CA GLY A 568 -17.41 -12.50 -9.86
C GLY A 568 -17.47 -13.68 -8.90
N GLN A 569 -17.87 -13.46 -7.64
CA GLN A 569 -18.04 -14.52 -6.64
C GLN A 569 -18.77 -15.77 -7.18
N ARG A 570 -18.25 -16.96 -6.82
CA ARG A 570 -18.72 -18.29 -7.28
C ARG A 570 -18.59 -18.50 -8.79
N GLY A 571 -17.44 -18.16 -9.34
CA GLY A 571 -17.19 -18.23 -10.79
C GLY A 571 -18.30 -17.61 -11.61
N CYS A 572 -18.74 -16.40 -11.26
CA CYS A 572 -19.84 -15.67 -11.89
C CYS A 572 -21.26 -16.22 -11.72
N GLY A 573 -21.50 -17.19 -10.83
CA GLY A 573 -22.76 -17.92 -10.76
C GLY A 573 -23.98 -17.17 -10.20
N LEU A 574 -23.80 -15.97 -9.60
CA LEU A 574 -24.86 -15.25 -8.89
C LEU A 574 -25.52 -14.09 -9.65
N GLY A 575 -25.00 -13.71 -10.81
CA GLY A 575 -25.39 -12.45 -11.47
C GLY A 575 -24.80 -11.23 -10.74
N GLY A 576 -24.10 -10.38 -11.50
CA GLY A 576 -23.24 -9.31 -10.99
C GLY A 576 -22.16 -8.95 -12.02
N GLY A 577 -21.03 -8.43 -11.57
CA GLY A 577 -19.80 -8.33 -12.37
C GLY A 577 -19.04 -9.66 -12.39
N CYS A 578 -18.22 -9.89 -13.42
CA CYS A 578 -17.44 -11.12 -13.60
C CYS A 578 -15.92 -10.91 -13.63
N ASN A 579 -15.56 -9.66 -13.80
CA ASN A 579 -14.25 -9.14 -14.11
C ASN A 579 -14.05 -7.90 -13.23
N ILE A 580 -12.81 -7.49 -13.05
CA ILE A 580 -12.48 -6.33 -12.24
C ILE A 580 -11.52 -5.41 -12.98
N SER A 581 -11.82 -4.11 -12.98
CA SER A 581 -10.97 -3.06 -13.53
C SER A 581 -10.30 -2.29 -12.39
N ILE A 582 -8.98 -2.22 -12.43
CA ILE A 582 -8.15 -1.57 -11.40
C ILE A 582 -7.23 -0.55 -12.07
N ASN A 583 -7.31 0.70 -11.66
CA ASN A 583 -6.35 1.74 -11.97
C ASN A 583 -5.63 2.17 -10.68
N ALA A 584 -4.46 1.58 -10.39
CA ALA A 584 -3.73 1.88 -9.16
C ALA A 584 -2.27 1.41 -9.20
N ALA A 585 -1.40 2.15 -8.51
CA ALA A 585 -0.11 1.64 -8.06
C ALA A 585 -0.31 0.83 -6.77
N ILE A 586 0.10 -0.44 -6.79
CA ILE A 586 -0.10 -1.40 -5.70
C ILE A 586 1.24 -1.74 -5.06
N LEU A 587 1.32 -1.64 -3.73
CA LEU A 587 2.46 -2.05 -2.92
C LEU A 587 1.98 -2.94 -1.78
N ALA A 588 2.39 -4.21 -1.78
CA ALA A 588 2.14 -5.19 -0.71
C ALA A 588 3.45 -5.50 0.03
N LEU A 589 3.60 -4.96 1.25
CA LEU A 589 4.91 -4.89 1.91
C LEU A 589 5.40 -6.19 2.54
N ASN A 590 4.52 -6.95 3.17
CA ASN A 590 4.89 -8.20 3.83
C ASN A 590 4.48 -9.44 3.05
N GLU A 591 3.53 -9.29 2.12
CA GLU A 591 2.96 -10.41 1.37
C GLU A 591 2.89 -10.16 -0.12
N SER A 592 1.69 -10.10 -0.68
CA SER A 592 1.48 -10.13 -2.12
C SER A 592 0.21 -9.40 -2.52
N PHE A 593 0.16 -8.99 -3.79
CA PHE A 593 -1.08 -8.72 -4.47
C PHE A 593 -1.67 -10.06 -4.94
N VAL A 594 -2.85 -10.44 -4.45
CA VAL A 594 -3.35 -11.82 -4.57
C VAL A 594 -4.88 -11.89 -4.68
N MET A 595 -5.39 -12.95 -5.28
CA MET A 595 -6.82 -13.26 -5.24
C MET A 595 -7.26 -13.80 -3.86
N HIS A 596 -8.52 -13.58 -3.50
CA HIS A 596 -9.11 -14.20 -2.33
C HIS A 596 -9.47 -15.68 -2.63
N PHE A 597 -8.69 -16.62 -2.09
CA PHE A 597 -8.88 -18.07 -2.25
C PHE A 597 -9.60 -18.75 -1.08
N TRP A 598 -9.53 -18.14 0.10
CA TRP A 598 -10.10 -18.69 1.32
C TRP A 598 -11.62 -18.87 1.22
N GLN A 599 -12.33 -17.90 0.63
CA GLN A 599 -13.75 -18.02 0.30
C GLN A 599 -13.98 -18.57 -1.12
N ASN A 600 -13.63 -19.82 -1.36
CA ASN A 600 -13.94 -20.47 -2.64
C ASN A 600 -15.22 -21.34 -2.58
N SER A 601 -15.80 -21.63 -3.73
CA SER A 601 -17.02 -22.41 -3.93
C SER A 601 -16.76 -23.83 -4.45
N THR A 602 -15.48 -24.24 -4.55
CA THR A 602 -15.12 -25.55 -5.07
C THR A 602 -15.46 -26.66 -4.07
N ASN A 603 -16.13 -27.72 -4.50
CA ASN A 603 -16.59 -28.79 -3.63
C ASN A 603 -16.01 -30.15 -4.03
N MET A 604 -14.69 -30.31 -3.89
CA MET A 604 -14.00 -31.54 -4.23
C MET A 604 -13.36 -32.15 -2.98
N PRO A 605 -13.40 -33.48 -2.79
CA PRO A 605 -12.70 -34.12 -1.69
C PRO A 605 -11.18 -34.05 -1.93
N GLN A 606 -10.44 -33.67 -0.90
CA GLN A 606 -8.98 -33.62 -0.90
C GLN A 606 -8.37 -34.20 0.35
N THR A 607 -7.16 -34.72 0.18
CA THR A 607 -6.30 -35.15 1.28
C THR A 607 -4.93 -34.51 1.10
N LEU A 608 -4.52 -33.68 2.08
CA LEU A 608 -3.19 -33.08 2.11
C LEU A 608 -2.31 -33.74 3.16
N PRO A 609 -1.08 -34.15 2.81
CA PRO A 609 -0.09 -34.57 3.79
C PRO A 609 0.40 -33.34 4.56
N VAL A 610 0.47 -33.46 5.90
CA VAL A 610 0.96 -32.38 6.77
C VAL A 610 2.12 -32.88 7.64
N GLU A 611 2.85 -31.95 8.26
CA GLU A 611 4.03 -32.27 9.06
C GLU A 611 3.75 -33.31 10.16
N GLY A 612 4.69 -34.24 10.36
CA GLY A 612 4.56 -35.31 11.36
C GLY A 612 3.84 -36.58 10.88
N GLY A 613 3.72 -36.79 9.56
CA GLY A 613 3.09 -37.98 8.98
C GLY A 613 1.56 -37.99 9.08
N ARG A 614 0.96 -36.82 9.27
CA ARG A 614 -0.49 -36.59 9.35
C ARG A 614 -1.07 -36.34 7.95
N SER A 615 -2.38 -36.42 7.80
CA SER A 615 -3.06 -36.12 6.53
C SER A 615 -4.46 -35.56 6.75
N ILE A 616 -4.68 -34.30 6.38
CA ILE A 616 -6.00 -33.67 6.55
C ILE A 616 -6.87 -34.02 5.36
N THR A 617 -8.08 -34.51 5.61
CA THR A 617 -9.07 -34.81 4.55
C THR A 617 -10.31 -33.96 4.75
N GLY A 618 -10.79 -33.33 3.68
CA GLY A 618 -11.95 -32.45 3.70
C GLY A 618 -12.34 -32.01 2.30
N LEU A 619 -13.37 -31.17 2.21
CA LEU A 619 -13.77 -30.54 0.95
C LEU A 619 -12.95 -29.26 0.72
N THR A 620 -12.71 -28.90 -0.55
CA THR A 620 -11.85 -27.77 -0.95
C THR A 620 -12.36 -26.38 -0.60
N ASN A 621 -13.65 -26.27 -0.30
CA ASN A 621 -14.28 -25.07 0.23
C ASN A 621 -14.19 -24.98 1.75
N GLU A 622 -13.73 -26.02 2.47
CA GLU A 622 -13.66 -26.07 3.94
C GLU A 622 -12.21 -26.06 4.44
N PRO A 623 -11.95 -25.73 5.72
CA PRO A 623 -10.58 -25.64 6.19
C PRO A 623 -9.89 -27.01 6.10
N PRO A 624 -8.59 -27.05 5.72
CA PRO A 624 -7.67 -25.95 5.53
C PRO A 624 -7.67 -25.35 4.11
N PHE A 625 -8.62 -25.69 3.25
CA PHE A 625 -8.64 -25.25 1.85
C PHE A 625 -9.45 -23.97 1.64
N GLY A 626 -10.54 -23.81 2.39
CA GLY A 626 -11.35 -22.60 2.47
C GLY A 626 -12.03 -22.45 3.82
N ASP A 627 -13.03 -21.58 3.93
CA ASP A 627 -13.75 -21.32 5.20
C ASP A 627 -15.23 -21.74 5.19
N GLY A 628 -15.70 -22.36 4.13
CA GLY A 628 -17.09 -22.79 3.93
C GLY A 628 -18.04 -21.66 3.50
N ARG A 629 -17.58 -20.40 3.49
CA ARG A 629 -18.42 -19.20 3.30
C ARG A 629 -18.43 -18.69 1.86
N GLY A 630 -17.52 -19.16 1.02
CA GLY A 630 -17.55 -18.90 -0.43
C GLY A 630 -18.85 -19.36 -1.14
N ARG A 631 -19.64 -20.22 -0.49
CA ARG A 631 -20.94 -20.75 -0.95
C ARG A 631 -22.13 -19.81 -0.74
N GLY A 632 -21.98 -18.77 0.10
CA GLY A 632 -22.99 -17.84 0.65
C GLY A 632 -24.31 -18.46 1.17
N GLN A 633 -25.12 -17.64 1.85
CA GLN A 633 -26.19 -18.14 2.75
C GLN A 633 -27.43 -18.76 2.07
N SER A 634 -27.69 -18.51 0.78
CA SER A 634 -29.03 -18.81 0.20
C SER A 634 -29.05 -19.80 -0.97
N ASN A 635 -27.92 -20.26 -1.51
CA ASN A 635 -27.92 -21.23 -2.62
C ASN A 635 -26.57 -21.98 -2.66
N ASN A 636 -26.56 -23.23 -2.18
CA ASN A 636 -25.43 -24.16 -2.21
C ASN A 636 -25.04 -24.54 -3.66
N GLN A 637 -24.48 -23.61 -4.43
CA GLN A 637 -23.84 -23.93 -5.70
C GLN A 637 -22.47 -24.55 -5.42
N THR A 638 -22.45 -25.87 -5.37
CA THR A 638 -21.22 -26.66 -5.37
C THR A 638 -20.75 -26.81 -6.80
N THR A 639 -19.62 -26.21 -7.14
CA THR A 639 -18.98 -26.40 -8.45
C THR A 639 -17.62 -27.07 -8.23
N ASN A 640 -17.04 -27.61 -9.29
CA ASN A 640 -15.62 -27.97 -9.28
C ASN A 640 -14.74 -26.82 -9.81
N ASN A 641 -15.33 -25.65 -10.06
CA ASN A 641 -14.67 -24.53 -10.71
C ASN A 641 -15.15 -23.20 -10.14
N ASP A 642 -14.22 -22.42 -9.61
CA ASP A 642 -14.44 -21.06 -9.10
C ASP A 642 -13.54 -20.07 -9.85
N LYS A 643 -13.48 -20.28 -11.16
CA LYS A 643 -12.84 -19.37 -12.10
C LYS A 643 -13.80 -18.22 -12.38
N ARG A 644 -13.37 -17.03 -12.01
CA ARG A 644 -13.94 -15.77 -12.45
C ARG A 644 -13.21 -15.35 -13.74
N GLU A 645 -13.62 -14.27 -14.39
CA GLU A 645 -13.09 -13.94 -15.71
C GLU A 645 -11.68 -13.32 -15.60
N GLU A 646 -11.58 -12.00 -15.58
CA GLU A 646 -10.31 -11.31 -15.83
C GLU A 646 -10.10 -10.12 -14.88
N ILE A 647 -8.86 -9.95 -14.44
CA ILE A 647 -8.34 -8.74 -13.81
C ILE A 647 -7.76 -7.87 -14.90
N TYR A 648 -8.31 -6.68 -15.08
CA TYR A 648 -7.81 -5.67 -16.01
C TYR A 648 -7.17 -4.54 -15.21
N LEU A 649 -5.85 -4.61 -15.07
CA LEU A 649 -5.08 -3.66 -14.28
C LEU A 649 -4.31 -2.72 -15.19
N TRP A 650 -4.50 -1.41 -15.00
CA TRP A 650 -3.56 -0.39 -15.44
C TRP A 650 -2.88 0.21 -14.22
N GLY A 651 -1.57 0.04 -14.08
CA GLY A 651 -0.90 0.54 -12.90
C GLY A 651 0.48 -0.05 -12.67
N SER A 652 0.72 -0.43 -11.41
CA SER A 652 2.00 -0.96 -10.94
C SER A 652 1.73 -2.00 -9.88
N VAL A 653 2.50 -3.10 -9.86
CA VAL A 653 2.42 -4.14 -8.82
C VAL A 653 3.81 -4.35 -8.22
N VAL A 654 3.94 -3.94 -6.96
CA VAL A 654 5.14 -4.16 -6.15
C VAL A 654 4.77 -5.01 -4.94
N GLN A 655 5.52 -6.07 -4.70
CA GLN A 655 5.19 -7.04 -3.65
C GLN A 655 6.44 -7.71 -3.07
N LYS A 656 6.31 -8.28 -1.88
CA LYS A 656 7.39 -9.08 -1.28
C LYS A 656 7.47 -10.47 -1.89
N TYR A 657 6.32 -11.12 -2.02
CA TYR A 657 6.19 -12.45 -2.60
C TYR A 657 5.23 -12.39 -3.77
N ARG A 658 5.40 -13.30 -4.73
CA ARG A 658 4.49 -13.39 -5.87
C ARG A 658 3.13 -13.94 -5.43
N GLY A 659 2.07 -13.17 -5.61
CA GLY A 659 0.71 -13.63 -5.35
C GLY A 659 0.13 -14.49 -6.47
N TYR A 660 -0.74 -15.42 -6.11
CA TYR A 660 -1.53 -16.19 -7.07
C TYR A 660 -2.73 -15.37 -7.57
N MET A 661 -2.90 -15.27 -8.89
CA MET A 661 -4.14 -14.79 -9.50
C MET A 661 -5.05 -15.94 -9.93
N LEU A 662 -4.45 -17.01 -10.46
CA LEU A 662 -5.18 -18.21 -10.83
C LEU A 662 -4.46 -19.45 -10.29
N ARG A 663 -5.23 -20.42 -9.81
CA ARG A 663 -4.77 -21.78 -9.53
C ARG A 663 -5.50 -22.77 -10.41
N ASN A 664 -4.74 -23.60 -11.11
CA ASN A 664 -5.26 -24.56 -12.08
C ASN A 664 -5.31 -26.00 -11.54
N ARG A 665 -5.69 -26.93 -12.43
CA ARG A 665 -5.87 -28.39 -12.20
C ARG A 665 -4.85 -29.08 -11.30
N ILE A 666 -3.58 -28.68 -11.29
CA ILE A 666 -2.54 -29.32 -10.47
C ILE A 666 -2.15 -28.35 -9.36
N SER A 667 -2.89 -28.40 -8.26
CA SER A 667 -2.63 -27.56 -7.09
C SER A 667 -2.89 -28.33 -5.79
N ASN A 668 -2.70 -27.66 -4.66
CA ASN A 668 -3.06 -28.24 -3.35
C ASN A 668 -4.58 -28.30 -3.13
N TYR A 669 -5.38 -27.73 -4.03
CA TYR A 669 -6.83 -27.88 -4.03
C TYR A 669 -7.30 -29.13 -4.76
N HIS A 670 -6.60 -29.62 -5.78
CA HIS A 670 -6.89 -30.94 -6.38
C HIS A 670 -5.77 -31.33 -7.33
N GLN A 671 -5.59 -32.63 -7.59
CA GLN A 671 -4.53 -33.10 -8.49
C GLN A 671 -5.07 -33.66 -9.82
N THR A 672 -6.27 -34.25 -9.82
CA THR A 672 -6.77 -35.02 -10.98
C THR A 672 -8.00 -34.39 -11.65
N THR A 673 -8.95 -33.89 -10.88
CA THR A 673 -10.11 -33.12 -11.36
C THR A 673 -9.71 -31.74 -11.87
N MET A 674 -10.18 -31.39 -13.06
CA MET A 674 -10.00 -30.05 -13.61
C MET A 674 -10.78 -29.06 -12.75
N HIS A 675 -10.06 -28.05 -12.25
CA HIS A 675 -10.60 -26.95 -11.47
C HIS A 675 -9.73 -25.75 -11.74
N ASP A 676 -10.35 -24.58 -11.67
CA ASP A 676 -9.68 -23.31 -11.68
C ASP A 676 -10.27 -22.49 -10.52
N ILE A 677 -9.42 -21.78 -9.78
CA ILE A 677 -9.86 -20.86 -8.72
C ILE A 677 -9.13 -19.54 -8.93
N GLY A 678 -9.87 -18.44 -8.95
CA GLY A 678 -9.30 -17.09 -9.14
C GLY A 678 -9.65 -16.48 -10.50
N MET A 679 -8.75 -15.67 -11.05
CA MET A 679 -8.96 -14.87 -12.26
C MET A 679 -7.76 -14.93 -13.20
N ASP A 680 -8.03 -14.86 -14.50
CA ASP A 680 -7.00 -14.53 -15.48
C ASP A 680 -6.54 -13.07 -15.28
N LYS A 681 -5.35 -12.73 -15.77
CA LYS A 681 -4.78 -11.38 -15.57
C LYS A 681 -4.43 -10.72 -16.90
N LYS A 682 -4.74 -9.44 -17.01
CA LYS A 682 -4.30 -8.53 -18.07
C LYS A 682 -3.77 -7.25 -17.48
N TYR A 683 -2.48 -7.06 -17.66
CA TYR A 683 -1.66 -6.13 -16.90
C TYR A 683 -1.06 -5.13 -17.86
N TYR A 684 -1.42 -3.87 -17.67
CA TYR A 684 -0.94 -2.71 -18.40
C TYR A 684 -0.25 -1.75 -17.44
N TYR A 685 0.84 -1.13 -17.90
CA TYR A 685 1.55 -0.11 -17.15
C TYR A 685 0.87 1.24 -17.35
N ASP A 686 0.66 1.96 -16.24
CA ASP A 686 0.14 3.32 -16.29
C ASP A 686 1.30 4.34 -16.28
N ASN A 687 1.64 4.89 -17.44
CA ASN A 687 2.69 5.91 -17.58
C ASN A 687 2.36 7.20 -16.81
N ASN A 688 1.10 7.43 -16.42
CA ASN A 688 0.76 8.53 -15.51
C ASN A 688 1.54 8.43 -14.19
N LEU A 689 1.84 7.22 -13.70
CA LEU A 689 2.55 7.00 -12.44
C LEU A 689 4.01 7.47 -12.46
N PHE A 690 4.64 7.48 -13.63
CA PHE A 690 5.98 8.02 -13.83
C PHE A 690 5.96 9.56 -13.75
N CYS A 691 4.96 10.18 -14.38
CA CYS A 691 4.84 11.63 -14.46
C CYS A 691 4.19 12.28 -13.23
N THR A 692 3.28 11.57 -12.56
CA THR A 692 2.55 12.01 -11.37
C THR A 692 2.39 10.80 -10.47
N SER A 693 3.39 10.54 -9.62
CA SER A 693 3.28 9.42 -8.68
C SER A 693 2.20 9.70 -7.62
N PRO A 694 1.59 8.64 -7.03
CA PRO A 694 0.68 8.82 -5.92
C PRO A 694 1.35 9.59 -4.76
N PRO A 695 0.59 10.41 -4.01
CA PRO A 695 1.15 11.27 -2.97
C PRO A 695 1.97 10.47 -1.94
N PHE A 696 3.21 10.87 -1.69
CA PHE A 696 4.13 10.19 -0.75
C PHE A 696 4.39 8.70 -1.04
N TYR A 697 4.07 8.18 -2.24
CA TYR A 697 4.33 6.78 -2.57
C TYR A 697 5.82 6.44 -2.39
N PRO A 698 6.19 5.27 -1.82
CA PRO A 698 7.57 5.03 -1.43
C PRO A 698 8.56 5.10 -2.60
N ALA A 699 9.71 5.72 -2.35
CA ALA A 699 10.79 5.91 -3.30
C ALA A 699 11.56 4.61 -3.57
N VAL A 700 12.19 4.52 -4.74
CA VAL A 700 13.14 3.44 -5.05
C VAL A 700 14.44 3.70 -4.31
N GLU A 701 14.81 2.76 -3.44
CA GLU A 701 16.11 2.65 -2.78
C GLU A 701 16.72 1.30 -3.20
N TYR A 702 17.97 1.29 -3.63
CA TYR A 702 18.66 0.04 -3.96
C TYR A 702 19.37 -0.51 -2.73
N ASP A 703 19.53 -1.83 -2.67
CA ASP A 703 20.27 -2.52 -1.59
C ASP A 703 21.79 -2.53 -1.87
N ASP A 704 22.34 -1.36 -2.19
CA ASP A 704 23.76 -1.15 -2.46
C ASP A 704 24.52 -0.52 -1.27
N GLY A 705 23.81 -0.30 -0.16
CA GLY A 705 24.35 0.29 1.07
C GLY A 705 24.57 1.80 1.03
N THR A 706 24.20 2.49 -0.06
CA THR A 706 24.35 3.95 -0.18
C THR A 706 23.31 4.72 0.63
N GLY A 707 22.10 4.15 0.78
CA GLY A 707 20.94 4.85 1.36
C GLY A 707 20.47 6.03 0.51
N GLU A 708 20.90 6.07 -0.76
CA GLU A 708 20.47 7.09 -1.72
C GLU A 708 19.22 6.62 -2.45
N ILE A 709 18.32 7.57 -2.70
CA ILE A 709 17.14 7.37 -3.51
C ILE A 709 17.31 8.11 -4.85
N SER A 710 16.72 7.55 -5.90
CA SER A 710 16.68 8.24 -7.19
C SER A 710 15.75 9.45 -7.10
N VAL A 711 16.21 10.61 -7.54
CA VAL A 711 15.40 11.85 -7.58
C VAL A 711 15.54 12.56 -8.93
N ASN A 712 14.44 13.16 -9.37
CA ASN A 712 14.40 14.06 -10.53
C ASN A 712 14.27 15.51 -10.04
N LEU A 713 15.15 16.39 -10.51
CA LEU A 713 15.06 17.82 -10.20
C LEU A 713 13.87 18.45 -10.94
N THR A 714 12.92 19.03 -10.20
CA THR A 714 11.70 19.62 -10.77
C THR A 714 11.82 21.14 -10.93
N SER A 715 12.56 21.81 -10.03
CA SER A 715 12.67 23.26 -10.04
C SER A 715 13.92 23.75 -9.32
N PHE A 716 14.56 24.78 -9.88
CA PHE A 716 15.61 25.57 -9.22
C PHE A 716 15.27 27.05 -9.41
N ARG A 717 14.96 27.75 -8.31
CA ARG A 717 14.48 29.14 -8.36
C ARG A 717 15.28 30.03 -7.42
N LYS A 718 15.59 31.21 -7.93
CA LYS A 718 16.04 32.33 -7.10
C LYS A 718 14.81 32.96 -6.45
N SER A 719 14.78 32.96 -5.12
CA SER A 719 13.74 33.63 -4.34
C SER A 719 14.18 35.08 -4.13
N ASN A 720 13.37 36.01 -4.64
CA ASN A 720 13.66 37.46 -4.64
C ASN A 720 13.49 38.11 -3.28
#